data_AF-A0A0D2YJF3-F1
#
_entry.id   AF-A0A0D2YJF3-F1
#
_cell.length_a   1.000
_cell.length_b   1.000
_cell.length_c   1.000
_cell.angle_alpha   90.00
_cell.angle_beta   90.00
_cell.angle_gamma   90.00
#
_symmetry.space_group_name_H-M   'P 1'
#
loop_
_entity.id
_entity.type
_entity.pdbx_description
1 polymer ?
#
loop_
_entity_poly.entity_id
_entity_poly.type
_entity_poly.pdbx_seq_one_letter_code
_entity_poly.pdbx_strand_id
1 'polypeptide(L)'
;MSFHAGNAPGDDWCAIWERPSAENAVFEAWTALGINTNLSSGCGPARSDPRELDRQRHYVSPAPLREATSILRAAEGFHRERNAMAMNLRQCRGEALKLVHTHSDSGAGGSYDETGQGFTVRRMGWERIGRIYQAAVVLYCLASQPQRSDHVRKSSQWTTLRAGLLQDLRDSSLDAYLHHRKLVLWPLTILGLVLDYDDGGTQQFVLKELKWASAALGTATPLVAMQLLERTWRSRQSYSIIKDLELYHFRLSPLRTNFSHHHADQLANPIFVATHVSAGLISPTTHPLILADTNRDGIVNGKDITEKYTWTNERGAIFLPNIGDKHRRCAAFDLNGLPLSNQELSSCNDASGHLLLAPELAAPARTAPLDNISEEATGNIYTLPESTLGSVRVFWKQPGFLSDEHSPWRLVDPQFMFNATSLRAGIELAIDARELVSDLSAWNGTLTLEFRVTDGNMTTYDAVAMKQAPVLFHHHLQRVQMVISGKGNETSSPVQQKFVRGLEDALMNVTDTLSLHLLNGTYEIWAQDFMEPGFASMPGPEGPISLRVLMRSAQSTRVAGRQVFESFRGDRVGGHQPSLGSGFGHEEIDSGGNIEIIPPYVSKNRTSYTHGRVIMGKHFDKHPAKSVTSLIEAQIYQSPLFLEAGWLVIGHVDEFVQFLPYQNDLGWTIAIADTQAPLASLRKAQDSGHGSTLVTSYPNLRQPEGFSFSDSTFSFYDPRLENLTIDTLLSDDDFLQTQKYAQKYIDHNLGLLLEEVPLPHNEVLRIPALYKNVTYPWPSYLDGLPPRLHRVTPGQSQLIAFLPAAINGVVIGSDYVAAKPWGPIVDDQDIFEEAVRDVYGQAGMKVHFVDDFMSHHVNGGEVHCGTNTLRDTRVKWWS
;
A
#
# COMPACT_ATOMS: atom_id res chain seq x y z
N MET A 1 15.91 -35.09 49.15
CA MET A 1 17.23 -35.64 49.54
C MET A 1 18.28 -34.95 48.71
N SER A 2 19.14 -34.16 49.34
CA SER A 2 20.36 -33.61 48.73
C SER A 2 21.43 -34.69 48.72
N PHE A 3 22.33 -34.71 47.72
CA PHE A 3 23.79 -34.69 47.93
C PHE A 3 24.53 -34.56 46.59
N HIS A 4 25.57 -33.74 46.65
CA HIS A 4 26.56 -33.41 45.62
C HIS A 4 27.85 -34.22 45.80
N ALA A 5 28.77 -34.03 44.84
CA ALA A 5 30.18 -34.44 44.75
C ALA A 5 30.45 -35.83 44.14
N GLY A 6 31.35 -36.03 43.18
CA GLY A 6 32.36 -35.16 42.55
C GLY A 6 33.44 -36.06 41.92
N ASN A 7 34.09 -35.59 40.85
CA ASN A 7 35.53 -35.74 40.54
C ASN A 7 35.83 -35.51 39.04
N ALA A 8 36.58 -34.45 38.74
CA ALA A 8 37.44 -34.27 37.55
C ALA A 8 38.75 -35.11 37.73
N PRO A 9 39.75 -35.24 36.80
CA PRO A 9 40.18 -34.28 35.76
C PRO A 9 40.72 -34.89 34.42
N GLY A 10 41.17 -34.04 33.48
CA GLY A 10 42.29 -34.38 32.58
C GLY A 10 42.04 -34.28 31.06
N ASP A 11 42.44 -33.14 30.49
CA ASP A 11 43.23 -32.89 29.27
C ASP A 11 43.02 -33.63 27.93
N ASP A 12 43.21 -32.79 26.90
CA ASP A 12 43.60 -33.02 25.50
C ASP A 12 42.54 -33.32 24.42
N TRP A 13 42.90 -32.89 23.20
CA TRP A 13 42.20 -32.96 21.90
C TRP A 13 41.40 -31.72 21.45
N CYS A 14 42.11 -30.60 21.26
CA CYS A 14 41.87 -29.71 20.12
C CYS A 14 42.72 -30.19 18.93
N ALA A 15 42.11 -30.82 17.92
CA ALA A 15 42.51 -30.69 16.51
C ALA A 15 41.52 -31.39 15.55
N ILE A 16 41.31 -30.74 14.40
CA ILE A 16 40.75 -31.24 13.13
C ILE A 16 39.21 -31.23 13.04
N TRP A 17 38.66 -30.16 12.49
CA TRP A 17 37.83 -30.14 11.27
C TRP A 17 37.47 -28.67 10.94
N GLU A 18 38.40 -27.92 10.33
CA GLU A 18 38.08 -26.68 9.61
C GLU A 18 37.98 -27.00 8.11
N ARG A 19 36.75 -27.01 7.60
CA ARG A 19 36.44 -26.66 6.21
C ARG A 19 35.41 -25.53 6.28
N PRO A 20 35.65 -24.36 5.68
CA PRO A 20 34.63 -23.34 5.61
C PRO A 20 33.55 -23.79 4.62
N SER A 21 32.33 -24.04 5.11
CA SER A 21 31.15 -24.15 4.24
C SER A 21 30.83 -22.76 3.66
N ALA A 22 30.29 -22.75 2.45
CA ALA A 22 29.97 -21.56 1.67
C ALA A 22 28.98 -20.57 2.36
N GLU A 23 28.38 -20.96 3.49
CA GLU A 23 27.47 -20.13 4.29
C GLU A 23 28.20 -19.01 5.06
N ASN A 24 29.44 -19.24 5.51
CA ASN A 24 30.19 -18.22 6.28
C ASN A 24 30.72 -17.08 5.40
N ALA A 25 31.03 -17.35 4.12
CA ALA A 25 31.44 -16.29 3.18
C ALA A 25 30.28 -15.37 2.79
N VAL A 26 29.04 -15.89 2.82
CA VAL A 26 27.83 -15.10 2.61
C VAL A 26 27.52 -14.28 3.86
N PHE A 27 27.68 -14.85 5.06
CA PHE A 27 27.45 -14.13 6.32
C PHE A 27 28.41 -12.94 6.52
N GLU A 28 29.70 -13.09 6.18
CA GLU A 28 30.67 -11.99 6.25
C GLU A 28 30.44 -10.91 5.17
N ALA A 29 29.99 -11.29 3.97
CA ALA A 29 29.63 -10.33 2.92
C ALA A 29 28.41 -9.47 3.30
N TRP A 30 27.48 -10.01 4.08
CA TRP A 30 26.29 -9.29 4.55
C TRP A 30 26.59 -8.37 5.74
N THR A 31 27.53 -8.77 6.60
CA THR A 31 27.99 -7.95 7.74
C THR A 31 28.81 -6.73 7.27
N ALA A 32 29.56 -6.87 6.17
CA ALA A 32 30.29 -5.76 5.53
C ALA A 32 29.40 -4.75 4.76
N LEU A 33 28.09 -5.04 4.62
CA LEU A 33 27.09 -4.22 3.93
C LEU A 33 26.17 -3.43 4.89
N GLY A 34 26.39 -3.49 6.20
CA GLY A 34 25.77 -2.59 7.18
C GLY A 34 24.25 -2.73 7.37
N ILE A 35 23.67 -3.90 7.07
CA ILE A 35 22.28 -4.20 7.41
C ILE A 35 22.23 -4.60 8.89
N ASN A 36 21.73 -3.70 9.74
CA ASN A 36 21.56 -3.99 11.16
C ASN A 36 20.20 -4.70 11.38
N THR A 37 20.20 -6.02 11.49
CA THR A 37 19.09 -6.79 12.08
C THR A 37 19.33 -6.89 13.59
N ASN A 38 18.71 -6.02 14.37
CA ASN A 38 18.67 -6.20 15.82
C ASN A 38 17.69 -7.34 16.16
N LEU A 39 18.22 -8.56 16.20
CA LEU A 39 17.76 -9.64 17.07
C LEU A 39 18.95 -10.02 17.94
N SER A 40 19.19 -9.28 19.02
CA SER A 40 20.10 -9.73 20.08
C SER A 40 19.29 -10.48 21.13
N SER A 41 19.46 -11.80 21.19
CA SER A 41 19.18 -12.60 22.37
C SER A 41 20.08 -12.11 23.52
N GLY A 42 19.47 -11.57 24.56
CA GLY A 42 20.17 -11.21 25.79
C GLY A 42 20.38 -12.45 26.66
N CYS A 43 21.65 -12.74 26.98
CA CYS A 43 22.07 -13.33 28.24
C CYS A 43 23.53 -12.94 28.51
N GLY A 44 23.74 -12.00 29.43
CA GLY A 44 25.08 -11.62 29.93
C GLY A 44 24.98 -10.44 30.92
N PRO A 45 25.45 -10.59 32.18
CA PRO A 45 25.13 -9.65 33.25
C PRO A 45 26.05 -8.41 33.27
N ALA A 46 25.51 -7.37 33.92
CA ALA A 46 26.05 -6.05 34.14
C ALA A 46 27.47 -5.97 34.73
N ARG A 47 28.20 -4.89 34.36
CA ARG A 47 28.89 -4.00 35.30
C ARG A 47 29.23 -2.64 34.66
N SER A 48 29.03 -1.61 35.46
CA SER A 48 29.16 -0.16 35.28
C SER A 48 30.59 0.37 35.15
N ASP A 49 30.81 1.46 34.39
CA ASP A 49 31.40 2.74 34.87
C ASP A 49 31.38 3.81 33.74
N PRO A 50 31.01 5.10 33.96
CA PRO A 50 30.96 6.13 32.93
C PRO A 50 32.08 7.18 33.08
N ARG A 51 32.76 7.52 31.97
CA ARG A 51 33.43 8.82 31.73
C ARG A 51 34.13 8.82 30.36
N GLU A 52 33.61 9.60 29.41
CA GLU A 52 34.35 10.68 28.73
C GLU A 52 33.52 11.25 27.56
N LEU A 53 32.98 12.43 27.83
CA LEU A 53 32.52 13.40 26.86
C LEU A 53 33.66 14.39 26.60
N ASP A 54 33.77 14.79 25.33
CA ASP A 54 34.03 16.17 24.86
C ASP A 54 35.35 16.46 24.11
N ARG A 55 35.22 17.46 23.22
CA ARG A 55 36.19 18.21 22.38
C ARG A 55 36.31 17.72 20.92
N GLN A 56 36.13 18.55 19.89
CA GLN A 56 36.12 20.02 19.81
C GLN A 56 35.47 20.50 18.49
N ARG A 57 34.84 21.68 18.53
CA ARG A 57 34.24 22.44 17.43
C ARG A 57 35.23 23.44 16.78
N HIS A 58 34.81 23.97 15.61
CA HIS A 58 35.10 25.26 14.94
C HIS A 58 36.10 25.21 13.75
N TYR A 59 36.00 25.97 12.63
CA TYR A 59 35.32 27.24 12.29
C TYR A 59 34.99 27.38 10.74
N VAL A 60 33.80 27.95 10.45
CA VAL A 60 33.14 28.70 9.34
C VAL A 60 33.88 29.28 8.07
N SER A 61 33.29 29.00 6.87
CA SER A 61 32.87 29.80 5.63
C SER A 61 33.68 30.98 5.03
N PRO A 62 33.59 31.41 3.71
CA PRO A 62 32.38 31.57 2.84
C PRO A 62 32.46 31.21 1.31
N ALA A 63 31.29 31.25 0.63
CA ALA A 63 30.92 30.78 -0.73
C ALA A 63 31.44 31.64 -1.94
N PRO A 64 31.22 31.29 -3.24
CA PRO A 64 29.90 31.09 -3.92
C PRO A 64 29.80 29.74 -4.71
N LEU A 65 28.70 28.96 -4.75
CA LEU A 65 27.30 29.22 -5.13
C LEU A 65 27.10 29.71 -6.58
N ARG A 66 27.19 28.77 -7.53
CA ARG A 66 26.41 28.62 -8.79
C ARG A 66 27.08 27.55 -9.66
N GLU A 67 26.36 26.44 -9.92
CA GLU A 67 26.66 25.28 -10.79
C GLU A 67 26.60 23.90 -10.10
N ALA A 68 26.38 23.83 -8.78
CA ALA A 68 26.33 22.55 -8.06
C ALA A 68 24.93 21.92 -7.90
N THR A 69 23.87 22.51 -8.45
CA THR A 69 22.47 22.10 -8.14
C THR A 69 21.74 21.36 -9.27
N SER A 70 22.36 21.15 -10.44
CA SER A 70 21.70 20.47 -11.58
C SER A 70 22.05 18.98 -11.72
N ILE A 71 22.94 18.44 -10.89
CA ILE A 71 23.38 17.03 -10.97
C ILE A 71 22.83 16.19 -9.78
N LEU A 72 22.31 16.83 -8.73
CA LEU A 72 21.81 16.17 -7.52
C LEU A 72 20.42 15.52 -7.65
N ARG A 73 19.62 15.83 -8.68
CA ARG A 73 18.24 15.29 -8.81
C ARG A 73 18.12 13.97 -9.59
N ALA A 74 19.21 13.44 -10.14
CA ALA A 74 19.23 12.07 -10.69
C ALA A 74 19.82 11.05 -9.69
N ALA A 75 20.21 11.50 -8.49
CA ALA A 75 21.06 10.75 -7.58
C ALA A 75 20.32 10.04 -6.43
N GLU A 76 19.04 10.28 -6.17
CA GLU A 76 18.40 9.83 -4.91
C GLU A 76 18.02 8.35 -4.86
N GLY A 77 17.77 7.69 -6.01
CA GLY A 77 17.68 6.23 -6.09
C GLY A 77 19.04 5.54 -5.99
N PHE A 78 20.09 6.17 -6.53
CA PHE A 78 21.47 5.69 -6.48
C PHE A 78 22.15 5.98 -5.13
N HIS A 79 21.66 6.93 -4.31
CA HIS A 79 22.37 7.39 -3.12
C HIS A 79 22.33 6.43 -1.93
N ARG A 80 21.25 5.64 -1.79
CA ARG A 80 21.11 4.61 -0.76
C ARG A 80 22.05 3.42 -1.02
N GLU A 81 22.19 3.00 -2.27
CA GLU A 81 23.17 1.98 -2.68
C GLU A 81 24.61 2.53 -2.70
N ARG A 82 24.80 3.80 -3.09
CA ARG A 82 26.12 4.47 -3.12
C ARG A 82 26.70 4.70 -1.73
N ASN A 83 25.91 5.07 -0.71
CA ASN A 83 26.45 5.31 0.63
C ASN A 83 26.87 4.01 1.33
N ALA A 84 26.19 2.89 1.04
CA ALA A 84 26.64 1.55 1.44
C ALA A 84 27.95 1.14 0.72
N MET A 85 28.14 1.54 -0.55
CA MET A 85 29.38 1.30 -1.30
C MET A 85 30.53 2.29 -1.00
N ALA A 86 30.23 3.54 -0.63
CA ALA A 86 31.24 4.59 -0.46
C ALA A 86 32.09 4.42 0.80
N MET A 87 31.56 3.77 1.84
CA MET A 87 32.35 3.36 3.01
C MET A 87 33.42 2.30 2.67
N ASN A 88 33.24 1.53 1.58
CA ASN A 88 34.14 0.45 1.17
C ASN A 88 35.19 0.83 0.10
N LEU A 89 35.17 2.06 -0.44
CA LEU A 89 36.10 2.49 -1.51
C LEU A 89 37.59 2.49 -1.09
N ARG A 90 37.90 2.63 0.21
CA ARG A 90 39.28 2.49 0.72
C ARG A 90 39.71 1.03 0.88
N GLN A 91 38.77 0.12 1.11
CA GLN A 91 39.00 -1.32 1.32
C GLN A 91 39.08 -2.07 -0.03
N CYS A 92 38.25 -1.67 -1.02
CA CYS A 92 38.29 -2.18 -2.40
C CYS A 92 39.66 -2.01 -3.08
N ARG A 93 40.42 -0.96 -2.74
CA ARG A 93 41.76 -0.74 -3.30
C ARG A 93 42.77 -1.81 -2.86
N GLY A 94 42.62 -2.36 -1.65
CA GLY A 94 43.54 -3.38 -1.11
C GLY A 94 43.21 -4.80 -1.54
N GLU A 95 41.93 -5.14 -1.66
CA GLU A 95 41.44 -6.49 -1.99
C GLU A 95 41.40 -6.77 -3.50
N ALA A 96 41.06 -5.78 -4.33
CA ALA A 96 41.05 -5.93 -5.80
C ALA A 96 42.46 -6.19 -6.38
N LEU A 97 43.50 -5.65 -5.74
CA LEU A 97 44.91 -5.92 -6.11
C LEU A 97 45.37 -7.34 -5.73
N LYS A 98 44.75 -7.99 -4.74
CA LYS A 98 45.04 -9.39 -4.35
C LYS A 98 44.33 -10.42 -5.25
N LEU A 99 43.11 -10.12 -5.71
CA LEU A 99 42.33 -10.98 -6.63
C LEU A 99 42.93 -11.03 -8.05
N VAL A 100 43.54 -9.94 -8.51
CA VAL A 100 44.24 -9.90 -9.80
C VAL A 100 45.54 -10.72 -9.79
N HIS A 101 46.13 -10.98 -8.61
CA HIS A 101 47.29 -11.86 -8.48
C HIS A 101 46.94 -13.35 -8.41
N THR A 102 45.75 -13.73 -7.94
CA THR A 102 45.36 -15.15 -7.81
C THR A 102 44.83 -15.79 -9.10
N HIS A 103 44.41 -15.00 -10.09
CA HIS A 103 43.96 -15.50 -11.40
C HIS A 103 45.10 -15.77 -12.42
N SER A 104 46.35 -15.81 -11.96
CA SER A 104 47.51 -16.09 -12.83
C SER A 104 47.92 -17.58 -12.86
N ASP A 105 47.33 -18.45 -12.01
CA ASP A 105 47.85 -19.81 -11.75
C ASP A 105 46.86 -20.98 -11.88
N SER A 106 45.75 -20.86 -12.61
CA SER A 106 44.91 -22.02 -12.93
C SER A 106 44.76 -22.22 -14.44
N GLY A 107 45.79 -22.83 -15.01
CA GLY A 107 45.85 -23.30 -16.39
C GLY A 107 44.90 -24.47 -16.68
N ALA A 108 44.78 -24.71 -17.98
CA ALA A 108 43.92 -25.67 -18.67
C ALA A 108 43.89 -27.10 -18.10
N GLY A 109 42.74 -27.76 -18.25
CA GLY A 109 42.58 -29.19 -18.06
C GLY A 109 41.20 -29.66 -18.49
N GLY A 110 41.01 -29.85 -19.80
CA GLY A 110 39.86 -30.58 -20.34
C GLY A 110 40.09 -32.09 -20.25
N SER A 111 39.02 -32.85 -20.02
CA SER A 111 38.94 -34.27 -20.33
C SER A 111 37.58 -34.52 -20.96
N TYR A 112 37.62 -35.08 -22.16
CA TYR A 112 36.49 -35.66 -22.87
C TYR A 112 36.13 -37.00 -22.23
N ASP A 113 34.85 -37.38 -22.30
CA ASP A 113 34.45 -38.79 -22.20
C ASP A 113 33.59 -39.18 -23.40
N GLU A 114 33.90 -40.36 -23.92
CA GLU A 114 33.45 -40.98 -25.16
C GLU A 114 32.27 -41.91 -24.88
N THR A 115 31.04 -41.41 -24.83
CA THR A 115 29.85 -42.24 -25.14
C THR A 115 28.70 -41.32 -25.52
N GLY A 116 28.40 -41.26 -26.82
CA GLY A 116 27.28 -40.47 -27.31
C GLY A 116 25.95 -40.99 -26.79
N GLN A 117 25.41 -40.35 -25.74
CA GLN A 117 23.98 -40.11 -25.49
C GLN A 117 23.80 -39.35 -24.16
N GLY A 118 23.16 -38.18 -24.21
CA GLY A 118 22.60 -37.50 -23.03
C GLY A 118 22.97 -36.02 -22.90
N PHE A 119 22.14 -35.11 -23.45
CA PHE A 119 22.13 -33.72 -23.00
C PHE A 119 21.40 -33.66 -21.65
N THR A 120 22.14 -33.79 -20.55
CA THR A 120 21.67 -33.40 -19.22
C THR A 120 22.15 -31.96 -18.94
N VAL A 121 21.21 -31.01 -18.99
CA VAL A 121 21.47 -29.62 -18.58
C VAL A 121 21.76 -29.62 -17.07
N ARG A 122 23.01 -29.32 -16.69
CA ARG A 122 23.41 -29.14 -15.28
C ARG A 122 22.55 -28.03 -14.64
N ARG A 123 21.96 -28.31 -13.46
CA ARG A 123 21.37 -27.29 -12.59
C ARG A 123 22.38 -26.15 -12.35
N MET A 124 21.95 -24.91 -12.51
CA MET A 124 22.70 -23.74 -12.06
C MET A 124 22.57 -23.56 -10.55
N GLY A 125 23.69 -23.24 -9.88
CA GLY A 125 23.75 -22.96 -8.45
C GLY A 125 24.10 -21.50 -8.15
N TRP A 126 23.73 -21.04 -6.94
CA TRP A 126 23.99 -19.70 -6.40
C TRP A 126 25.45 -19.25 -6.48
N GLU A 127 26.41 -20.19 -6.46
CA GLU A 127 27.84 -19.91 -6.66
C GLU A 127 28.13 -19.19 -7.98
N ARG A 128 27.40 -19.52 -9.06
CA ARG A 128 27.57 -18.86 -10.36
C ARG A 128 27.06 -17.42 -10.34
N ILE A 129 25.94 -17.18 -9.67
CA ILE A 129 25.43 -15.81 -9.46
C ILE A 129 26.45 -14.98 -8.67
N GLY A 130 27.06 -15.57 -7.63
CA GLY A 130 28.17 -14.95 -6.90
C GLY A 130 29.32 -14.53 -7.81
N ARG A 131 29.80 -15.43 -8.70
CA ARG A 131 30.88 -15.10 -9.66
C ARG A 131 30.50 -14.00 -10.65
N ILE A 132 29.27 -14.01 -11.17
CA ILE A 132 28.75 -12.99 -12.09
C ILE A 132 28.82 -11.61 -11.44
N TYR A 133 28.36 -11.49 -10.20
CA TYR A 133 28.39 -10.23 -9.46
C TYR A 133 29.81 -9.79 -9.11
N GLN A 134 30.68 -10.72 -8.69
CA GLN A 134 32.08 -10.40 -8.43
C GLN A 134 32.78 -9.84 -9.68
N ALA A 135 32.61 -10.49 -10.84
CA ALA A 135 33.21 -10.02 -12.09
C ALA A 135 32.64 -8.66 -12.53
N ALA A 136 31.33 -8.45 -12.42
CA ALA A 136 30.68 -7.20 -12.76
C ALA A 136 31.11 -6.04 -11.83
N VAL A 137 31.25 -6.27 -10.52
CA VAL A 137 31.76 -5.26 -9.58
C VAL A 137 33.18 -4.85 -9.90
N VAL A 138 34.07 -5.82 -10.17
CA VAL A 138 35.46 -5.51 -10.52
C VAL A 138 35.53 -4.71 -11.83
N LEU A 139 34.75 -5.09 -12.85
CA LEU A 139 34.68 -4.36 -14.12
C LEU A 139 34.12 -2.94 -13.95
N TYR A 140 33.07 -2.76 -13.14
CA TYR A 140 32.50 -1.45 -12.82
C TYR A 140 33.51 -0.54 -12.12
N CYS A 141 34.17 -1.06 -11.07
CA CYS A 141 35.19 -0.32 -10.32
C CYS A 141 36.35 0.13 -11.22
N LEU A 142 36.86 -0.76 -12.06
CA LEU A 142 37.93 -0.46 -13.01
C LEU A 142 37.46 0.51 -14.12
N ALA A 143 36.23 0.40 -14.60
CA ALA A 143 35.66 1.29 -15.61
C ALA A 143 35.42 2.72 -15.09
N SER A 144 35.21 2.88 -13.79
CA SER A 144 34.87 4.15 -13.12
C SER A 144 36.06 5.08 -12.80
N GLN A 145 37.31 4.67 -13.08
CA GLN A 145 38.49 5.46 -12.73
C GLN A 145 38.84 6.54 -13.78
N PRO A 146 38.96 7.84 -13.39
CA PRO A 146 39.15 8.94 -14.35
C PRO A 146 40.52 9.02 -15.06
N GLN A 147 41.57 8.32 -14.60
CA GLN A 147 42.96 8.59 -15.03
C GLN A 147 43.78 7.41 -15.57
N ARG A 148 43.20 6.22 -15.81
CA ARG A 148 43.93 5.08 -16.43
C ARG A 148 43.08 4.21 -17.37
N SER A 149 42.19 4.84 -18.13
CA SER A 149 41.19 4.17 -18.98
C SER A 149 41.78 3.19 -20.01
N ASP A 150 42.78 3.61 -20.79
CA ASP A 150 43.07 2.89 -22.05
C ASP A 150 44.04 1.71 -21.89
N HIS A 151 45.02 1.79 -20.98
CA HIS A 151 45.95 0.69 -20.73
C HIS A 151 45.30 -0.45 -19.93
N VAL A 152 44.39 -0.15 -19.02
CA VAL A 152 43.67 -1.17 -18.22
C VAL A 152 42.65 -1.91 -19.08
N ARG A 153 41.90 -1.21 -19.94
CA ARG A 153 40.93 -1.80 -20.87
C ARG A 153 41.57 -2.66 -21.97
N LYS A 154 42.87 -2.49 -22.22
CA LYS A 154 43.68 -3.30 -23.16
C LYS A 154 44.49 -4.39 -22.48
N SER A 155 44.39 -4.54 -21.16
CA SER A 155 45.11 -5.59 -20.43
C SER A 155 44.49 -6.97 -20.69
N SER A 156 45.32 -8.01 -20.71
CA SER A 156 44.85 -9.40 -20.81
C SER A 156 43.88 -9.76 -19.68
N GLN A 157 44.11 -9.23 -18.47
CA GLN A 157 43.27 -9.46 -17.29
C GLN A 157 41.86 -8.89 -17.45
N TRP A 158 41.74 -7.67 -18.01
CA TRP A 158 40.44 -7.07 -18.34
C TRP A 158 39.68 -7.89 -19.39
N THR A 159 40.37 -8.30 -20.46
CA THR A 159 39.80 -9.14 -21.52
C THR A 159 39.32 -10.49 -20.99
N THR A 160 40.12 -11.16 -20.15
CA THR A 160 39.76 -12.44 -19.52
C THR A 160 38.57 -12.29 -18.57
N LEU A 161 38.54 -11.24 -17.74
CA LEU A 161 37.45 -11.00 -16.79
C LEU A 161 36.12 -10.70 -17.52
N ARG A 162 36.17 -9.88 -18.58
CA ARG A 162 35.02 -9.58 -19.44
C ARG A 162 34.52 -10.83 -20.17
N ALA A 163 35.42 -11.64 -20.72
CA ALA A 163 35.07 -12.89 -21.39
C ALA A 163 34.45 -13.90 -20.41
N GLY A 164 34.97 -14.00 -19.18
CA GLY A 164 34.40 -14.82 -18.12
C GLY A 164 32.99 -14.38 -17.72
N LEU A 165 32.78 -13.07 -17.51
CA LEU A 165 31.45 -12.53 -17.23
C LEU A 165 30.46 -12.81 -18.39
N LEU A 166 30.88 -12.63 -19.63
CA LEU A 166 30.06 -12.95 -20.81
C LEU A 166 29.68 -14.43 -20.85
N GLN A 167 30.63 -15.33 -20.59
CA GLN A 167 30.35 -16.77 -20.63
C GLN A 167 29.39 -17.17 -19.50
N ASP A 168 29.59 -16.69 -18.27
CA ASP A 168 28.69 -16.98 -17.16
C ASP A 168 27.27 -16.40 -17.38
N LEU A 169 27.16 -15.24 -18.03
CA LEU A 169 25.87 -14.66 -18.42
C LEU A 169 25.20 -15.42 -19.57
N ARG A 170 25.96 -15.91 -20.55
CA ARG A 170 25.44 -16.79 -21.62
C ARG A 170 24.94 -18.11 -21.05
N ASP A 171 25.71 -18.73 -20.17
CA ASP A 171 25.27 -19.93 -19.47
C ASP A 171 23.99 -19.64 -18.68
N SER A 172 23.93 -18.50 -17.96
CA SER A 172 22.73 -18.06 -17.22
C SER A 172 21.50 -17.84 -18.10
N SER A 173 21.70 -17.39 -19.35
CA SER A 173 20.61 -17.21 -20.32
C SER A 173 19.96 -18.52 -20.75
N LEU A 174 20.63 -19.66 -20.53
CA LEU A 174 20.13 -21.00 -20.84
C LEU A 174 19.40 -21.68 -19.66
N ASP A 175 19.18 -20.98 -18.54
CA ASP A 175 18.48 -21.54 -17.37
C ASP A 175 17.01 -21.85 -17.69
N ALA A 176 16.65 -23.13 -17.65
CA ALA A 176 15.29 -23.60 -17.93
C ALA A 176 14.27 -23.19 -16.85
N TYR A 177 14.72 -22.90 -15.62
CA TYR A 177 13.84 -22.57 -14.50
C TYR A 177 13.73 -21.06 -14.23
N LEU A 178 14.39 -20.22 -15.04
CA LEU A 178 14.30 -18.74 -15.05
C LEU A 178 14.71 -17.99 -13.77
N HIS A 179 14.76 -18.64 -12.59
CA HIS A 179 14.97 -17.98 -11.30
C HIS A 179 16.30 -17.22 -11.21
N HIS A 180 17.41 -17.83 -11.64
CA HIS A 180 18.74 -17.19 -11.58
C HIS A 180 18.95 -16.19 -12.73
N ARG A 181 18.38 -16.48 -13.91
CA ARG A 181 18.43 -15.59 -15.09
C ARG A 181 17.78 -14.22 -14.81
N LYS A 182 16.78 -14.17 -13.93
CA LYS A 182 16.13 -12.91 -13.50
C LYS A 182 17.03 -12.03 -12.62
N LEU A 183 18.07 -12.58 -11.99
CA LEU A 183 18.91 -11.88 -11.01
C LEU A 183 20.11 -11.14 -11.63
N VAL A 184 20.32 -11.22 -12.95
CA VAL A 184 21.56 -10.73 -13.60
C VAL A 184 21.40 -9.44 -14.40
N LEU A 185 20.34 -8.64 -14.14
CA LEU A 185 20.08 -7.38 -14.84
C LEU A 185 21.23 -6.36 -14.73
N TRP A 186 21.71 -6.14 -13.51
CA TRP A 186 22.82 -5.20 -13.29
C TRP A 186 24.13 -5.71 -13.92
N PRO A 187 24.55 -6.97 -13.71
CA PRO A 187 25.70 -7.54 -14.43
C PRO A 187 25.61 -7.49 -15.96
N LEU A 188 24.42 -7.73 -16.55
CA LEU A 188 24.17 -7.57 -17.99
C LEU A 188 24.40 -6.14 -18.47
N THR A 189 23.97 -5.16 -17.67
CA THR A 189 24.16 -3.74 -17.96
C THR A 189 25.63 -3.34 -17.86
N ILE A 190 26.33 -3.82 -16.83
CA ILE A 190 27.78 -3.60 -16.68
C ILE A 190 28.55 -4.20 -17.84
N LEU A 191 28.25 -5.45 -18.24
CA LEU A 191 28.85 -6.08 -19.41
C LEU A 191 28.68 -5.18 -20.64
N GLY A 192 27.47 -4.67 -20.91
CA GLY A 192 27.20 -3.77 -22.03
C GLY A 192 28.01 -2.46 -22.00
N LEU A 193 28.25 -1.89 -20.83
CA LEU A 193 29.02 -0.64 -20.67
C LEU A 193 30.53 -0.83 -20.94
N VAL A 194 31.04 -2.04 -20.71
CA VAL A 194 32.46 -2.41 -20.88
C VAL A 194 32.77 -3.08 -22.23
N LEU A 195 31.77 -3.22 -23.11
CA LEU A 195 32.00 -3.67 -24.49
C LEU A 195 32.75 -2.62 -25.31
N ASP A 196 33.56 -3.13 -26.23
CA ASP A 196 34.10 -2.33 -27.32
C ASP A 196 32.98 -2.04 -28.34
N TYR A 197 33.11 -0.95 -29.09
CA TYR A 197 32.04 -0.50 -29.99
C TYR A 197 31.85 -1.44 -31.20
N ASP A 198 32.84 -2.25 -31.53
CA ASP A 198 32.88 -3.21 -32.64
C ASP A 198 32.48 -4.65 -32.23
N ASP A 199 32.19 -4.91 -30.96
CA ASP A 199 31.70 -6.22 -30.47
C ASP A 199 30.19 -6.40 -30.70
N GLY A 200 29.78 -6.34 -31.97
CA GLY A 200 28.37 -6.38 -32.38
C GLY A 200 27.66 -7.67 -31.96
N GLY A 201 28.38 -8.80 -31.88
CA GLY A 201 27.82 -10.08 -31.44
C GLY A 201 27.45 -10.08 -29.95
N THR A 202 28.29 -9.51 -29.10
CA THR A 202 27.98 -9.41 -27.67
C THR A 202 26.97 -8.30 -27.37
N GLN A 203 27.00 -7.19 -28.11
CA GLN A 203 25.98 -6.14 -28.02
C GLN A 203 24.58 -6.70 -28.31
N GLN A 204 24.43 -7.50 -29.37
CA GLN A 204 23.15 -8.15 -29.69
C GLN A 204 22.69 -9.12 -28.60
N PHE A 205 23.61 -9.89 -28.01
CA PHE A 205 23.30 -10.75 -26.87
C PHE A 205 22.77 -9.95 -25.68
N VAL A 206 23.45 -8.87 -25.28
CA VAL A 206 23.03 -8.01 -24.17
C VAL A 206 21.66 -7.38 -24.43
N LEU A 207 21.43 -6.85 -25.63
CA LEU A 207 20.11 -6.27 -25.99
C LEU A 207 19.00 -7.32 -25.99
N LYS A 208 19.28 -8.53 -26.48
CA LYS A 208 18.31 -9.63 -26.49
C LYS A 208 17.98 -10.09 -25.06
N GLU A 209 18.97 -10.19 -24.19
CA GLU A 209 18.77 -10.56 -22.78
C GLU A 209 18.10 -9.45 -21.98
N LEU A 210 18.38 -8.17 -22.24
CA LEU A 210 17.66 -7.06 -21.61
C LEU A 210 16.21 -6.97 -22.09
N LYS A 211 15.95 -7.21 -23.39
CA LYS A 211 14.58 -7.28 -23.92
C LYS A 211 13.82 -8.46 -23.33
N TRP A 212 14.48 -9.62 -23.22
CA TRP A 212 13.93 -10.77 -22.50
C TRP A 212 13.67 -10.45 -21.03
N ALA A 213 14.62 -9.81 -20.33
CA ALA A 213 14.48 -9.43 -18.93
C ALA A 213 13.35 -8.42 -18.72
N SER A 214 13.13 -7.48 -19.63
CA SER A 214 11.97 -6.58 -19.57
C SER A 214 10.66 -7.36 -19.66
N ALA A 215 10.57 -8.31 -20.59
CA ALA A 215 9.40 -9.17 -20.73
C ALA A 215 9.21 -10.15 -19.57
N ALA A 216 10.30 -10.61 -18.94
CA ALA A 216 10.29 -11.62 -17.87
C ALA A 216 10.20 -11.03 -16.45
N LEU A 217 10.55 -9.76 -16.28
CA LEU A 217 10.47 -9.01 -15.02
C LEU A 217 9.32 -7.99 -14.99
N GLY A 218 8.56 -7.84 -16.08
CA GLY A 218 7.40 -6.93 -16.13
C GLY A 218 7.73 -5.44 -15.97
N THR A 219 9.01 -5.05 -16.05
CA THR A 219 9.48 -3.69 -15.80
C THR A 219 10.11 -3.04 -17.03
N ALA A 220 10.01 -1.71 -17.12
CA ALA A 220 10.68 -0.90 -18.13
C ALA A 220 12.19 -0.70 -17.84
N THR A 221 12.68 -1.04 -16.65
CA THR A 221 14.09 -0.84 -16.25
C THR A 221 15.10 -1.44 -17.24
N PRO A 222 14.93 -2.68 -17.76
CA PRO A 222 15.85 -3.22 -18.76
C PRO A 222 15.77 -2.49 -20.11
N LEU A 223 14.62 -1.89 -20.48
CA LEU A 223 14.49 -1.06 -21.68
C LEU A 223 15.22 0.29 -21.51
N VAL A 224 15.20 0.86 -20.31
CA VAL A 224 15.99 2.06 -19.97
C VAL A 224 17.49 1.74 -20.06
N ALA A 225 17.91 0.58 -19.55
CA ALA A 225 19.29 0.10 -19.71
C ALA A 225 19.66 -0.10 -21.18
N MET A 226 18.77 -0.66 -22.01
CA MET A 226 18.98 -0.78 -23.46
C MET A 226 19.16 0.58 -24.12
N GLN A 227 18.29 1.56 -23.82
CA GLN A 227 18.42 2.91 -24.38
C GLN A 227 19.73 3.59 -23.97
N LEU A 228 20.18 3.40 -22.72
CA LEU A 228 21.47 3.90 -22.25
C LEU A 228 22.64 3.27 -23.01
N LEU A 229 22.62 1.94 -23.19
CA LEU A 229 23.67 1.21 -23.90
C LEU A 229 23.72 1.59 -25.38
N GLU A 230 22.56 1.65 -26.05
CA GLU A 230 22.46 2.08 -27.45
C GLU A 230 22.97 3.51 -27.64
N ARG A 231 22.63 4.44 -26.74
CA ARG A 231 23.18 5.80 -26.75
C ARG A 231 24.69 5.81 -26.55
N THR A 232 25.20 5.00 -25.62
CA THR A 232 26.63 4.91 -25.29
C THR A 232 27.44 4.30 -26.45
N TRP A 233 26.92 3.28 -27.11
CA TRP A 233 27.58 2.68 -28.27
C TRP A 233 27.54 3.62 -29.47
N ARG A 234 26.40 4.30 -29.72
CA ARG A 234 26.28 5.34 -30.77
C ARG A 234 27.20 6.53 -30.52
N SER A 235 27.39 6.97 -29.27
CA SER A 235 28.30 8.08 -28.96
C SER A 235 29.76 7.68 -29.15
N ARG A 236 30.15 6.44 -28.81
CA ARG A 236 31.51 5.89 -29.07
C ARG A 236 31.76 5.67 -30.57
N GLN A 237 30.75 5.21 -31.30
CA GLN A 237 30.79 5.07 -32.75
C GLN A 237 30.89 6.44 -33.43
N SER A 238 30.15 7.44 -32.95
CA SER A 238 30.24 8.83 -33.45
C SER A 238 31.61 9.45 -33.15
N TYR A 239 32.26 9.12 -32.03
CA TYR A 239 33.61 9.60 -31.70
C TYR A 239 34.72 9.00 -32.59
N SER A 240 34.55 7.74 -33.03
CA SER A 240 35.42 7.11 -34.05
C SER A 240 35.10 7.62 -35.45
N ILE A 241 33.82 7.73 -35.80
CA ILE A 241 33.37 8.29 -37.08
C ILE A 241 33.79 9.76 -37.21
N ILE A 242 33.82 10.56 -36.14
CA ILE A 242 34.35 11.94 -36.18
C ILE A 242 35.86 11.94 -36.43
N LYS A 243 36.63 11.00 -35.86
CA LYS A 243 38.05 10.81 -36.18
C LYS A 243 38.30 10.33 -37.62
N ASP A 244 37.43 9.47 -38.15
CA ASP A 244 37.55 8.93 -39.50
C ASP A 244 37.00 9.89 -40.57
N LEU A 245 36.02 10.75 -40.22
CA LEU A 245 35.46 11.81 -41.07
C LEU A 245 36.32 13.07 -41.08
N GLU A 246 37.14 13.32 -40.06
CA GLU A 246 38.21 14.34 -40.10
C GLU A 246 39.34 13.96 -41.07
N LEU A 247 39.39 12.70 -41.53
CA LEU A 247 40.33 12.23 -42.57
C LEU A 247 39.74 12.22 -43.99
N TYR A 248 38.44 12.49 -44.17
CA TYR A 248 37.80 12.50 -45.48
C TYR A 248 36.75 13.62 -45.59
N HIS A 249 37.22 14.81 -45.97
CA HIS A 249 36.38 15.83 -46.58
C HIS A 249 36.88 16.11 -48.00
N PHE A 250 36.11 15.73 -49.03
CA PHE A 250 35.89 16.58 -50.21
C PHE A 250 34.70 16.12 -51.09
N ARG A 251 33.78 17.07 -51.30
CA ARG A 251 32.96 17.36 -52.52
C ARG A 251 31.58 16.73 -52.77
N LEU A 252 30.61 17.66 -52.77
CA LEU A 252 29.57 18.02 -53.77
C LEU A 252 28.10 17.62 -53.51
N SER A 253 27.27 18.68 -53.52
CA SER A 253 25.80 18.79 -53.50
C SER A 253 25.16 18.53 -54.90
N PRO A 254 23.85 18.79 -55.13
CA PRO A 254 22.66 18.05 -54.72
C PRO A 254 21.72 17.72 -55.92
N LEU A 255 20.79 16.75 -55.83
CA LEU A 255 19.65 16.65 -56.76
C LEU A 255 18.34 16.20 -56.09
N ARG A 256 17.28 16.92 -56.49
CA ARG A 256 15.84 16.79 -56.17
C ARG A 256 15.26 15.44 -56.59
N THR A 257 14.16 15.02 -55.95
CA THR A 257 12.88 14.69 -56.62
C THR A 257 11.70 14.56 -55.65
N ASN A 258 10.54 14.96 -56.16
CA ASN A 258 9.18 14.96 -55.59
C ASN A 258 8.62 13.54 -55.34
N PHE A 259 7.62 13.42 -54.47
CA PHE A 259 6.36 12.71 -54.78
C PHE A 259 5.20 13.21 -53.89
N SER A 260 4.02 13.32 -54.49
CA SER A 260 2.80 13.97 -53.97
C SER A 260 1.65 12.97 -53.78
N HIS A 261 0.68 13.35 -52.92
CA HIS A 261 -0.78 13.07 -52.95
C HIS A 261 -1.26 11.60 -52.87
N HIS A 262 -2.43 11.19 -52.37
CA HIS A 262 -3.72 11.71 -51.83
C HIS A 262 -4.28 10.54 -50.95
N HIS A 263 -5.09 10.72 -49.91
CA HIS A 263 -6.55 10.86 -49.99
C HIS A 263 -7.16 11.07 -48.59
N ALA A 264 -8.04 12.07 -48.50
CA ALA A 264 -9.15 12.18 -47.54
C ALA A 264 -10.31 11.26 -48.03
N ASP A 265 -11.39 10.92 -47.34
CA ASP A 265 -12.20 11.54 -46.29
C ASP A 265 -13.24 10.49 -45.81
N GLN A 266 -14.00 10.85 -44.76
CA GLN A 266 -15.30 10.33 -44.30
C GLN A 266 -15.26 9.55 -42.98
N LEU A 267 -15.76 10.18 -41.91
CA LEU A 267 -17.02 9.80 -41.25
C LEU A 267 -17.41 10.79 -40.13
N ALA A 268 -18.55 11.45 -40.36
CA ALA A 268 -19.61 11.89 -39.45
C ALA A 268 -19.32 12.31 -37.99
N ASN A 269 -19.64 13.59 -37.70
CA ASN A 269 -19.96 14.17 -36.39
C ASN A 269 -20.94 13.33 -35.55
N PRO A 270 -20.80 13.42 -34.22
CA PRO A 270 -21.93 13.75 -33.37
C PRO A 270 -21.67 15.01 -32.53
N ILE A 271 -22.69 15.86 -32.49
CA ILE A 271 -22.77 17.12 -31.77
C ILE A 271 -22.70 16.84 -30.25
N PHE A 272 -21.62 17.26 -29.59
CA PHE A 272 -21.61 17.42 -28.14
C PHE A 272 -21.99 18.86 -27.79
N VAL A 273 -23.12 19.00 -27.11
CA VAL A 273 -23.57 20.25 -26.50
C VAL A 273 -22.64 20.55 -25.32
N ALA A 274 -21.65 21.41 -25.54
CA ALA A 274 -20.83 21.97 -24.49
C ALA A 274 -21.64 23.05 -23.73
N THR A 275 -22.17 22.70 -22.56
CA THR A 275 -22.59 23.70 -21.57
C THR A 275 -21.33 24.29 -20.93
N HIS A 276 -20.70 25.26 -21.61
CA HIS A 276 -19.75 26.17 -20.99
C HIS A 276 -20.49 27.06 -19.98
N VAL A 277 -20.51 26.62 -18.72
CA VAL A 277 -20.73 27.55 -17.60
C VAL A 277 -19.57 28.54 -17.64
N SER A 278 -19.90 29.83 -17.78
CA SER A 278 -18.95 30.92 -17.94
C SER A 278 -17.98 30.98 -16.75
N ALA A 279 -16.78 30.42 -16.91
CA ALA A 279 -15.68 30.68 -15.99
C ALA A 279 -15.40 32.19 -16.02
N GLY A 280 -15.52 32.86 -14.87
CA GLY A 280 -15.33 34.31 -14.78
C GLY A 280 -13.99 34.73 -15.40
N LEU A 281 -14.03 35.71 -16.30
CA LEU A 281 -12.84 36.24 -16.96
C LEU A 281 -11.89 36.84 -15.91
N ILE A 282 -10.64 36.36 -15.86
CA ILE A 282 -9.57 37.01 -15.10
C ILE A 282 -9.05 38.17 -15.94
N SER A 283 -9.05 39.37 -15.36
CA SER A 283 -8.53 40.56 -16.05
C SER A 283 -7.02 40.44 -16.32
N PRO A 284 -6.53 40.95 -17.45
CA PRO A 284 -5.09 41.07 -17.70
C PRO A 284 -4.37 41.85 -16.59
N THR A 285 -3.09 41.54 -16.40
CA THR A 285 -2.25 42.10 -15.32
C THR A 285 -0.89 42.53 -15.87
N THR A 286 -0.19 43.43 -15.18
CA THR A 286 1.19 43.86 -15.51
C THR A 286 2.25 43.13 -14.68
N HIS A 287 1.84 42.23 -13.79
CA HIS A 287 2.69 41.43 -12.92
C HIS A 287 2.17 39.99 -12.91
N PRO A 288 3.04 38.98 -12.70
CA PRO A 288 2.60 37.59 -12.63
C PRO A 288 1.46 37.41 -11.62
N LEU A 289 0.40 36.71 -12.03
CA LEU A 289 -0.71 36.32 -11.16
C LEU A 289 -1.08 34.87 -11.45
N ILE A 290 -1.01 34.02 -10.43
CA ILE A 290 -1.48 32.62 -10.47
C ILE A 290 -2.58 32.39 -9.44
N LEU A 291 -3.66 31.75 -9.88
CA LEU A 291 -4.85 31.44 -9.10
C LEU A 291 -5.15 29.95 -9.13
N ALA A 292 -5.68 29.45 -8.02
CA ALA A 292 -6.32 28.14 -7.88
C ALA A 292 -7.60 28.34 -7.06
N ASP A 293 -8.46 27.33 -6.95
CA ASP A 293 -9.75 27.42 -6.23
C ASP A 293 -9.53 27.50 -4.70
N THR A 294 -9.18 28.69 -4.22
CA THR A 294 -8.83 28.95 -2.82
C THR A 294 -10.05 29.21 -1.96
N ASN A 295 -11.13 29.74 -2.54
CA ASN A 295 -12.39 29.93 -1.84
C ASN A 295 -13.27 28.65 -1.82
N ARG A 296 -12.83 27.59 -2.52
CA ARG A 296 -13.42 26.24 -2.52
C ARG A 296 -14.84 26.23 -3.08
N ASP A 297 -15.10 27.06 -4.08
CA ASP A 297 -16.37 27.11 -4.81
C ASP A 297 -16.36 26.26 -6.10
N GLY A 298 -15.22 25.62 -6.41
CA GLY A 298 -15.03 24.79 -7.59
C GLY A 298 -14.67 25.57 -8.85
N ILE A 299 -14.51 26.89 -8.79
CA ILE A 299 -14.33 27.76 -9.95
C ILE A 299 -13.15 28.72 -9.73
N VAL A 300 -12.04 28.51 -10.45
CA VAL A 300 -10.89 29.43 -10.40
C VAL A 300 -11.21 30.76 -11.06
N ASN A 301 -11.25 31.84 -10.29
CA ASN A 301 -11.55 33.20 -10.76
C ASN A 301 -10.98 34.30 -9.85
N GLY A 302 -11.28 35.58 -10.11
CA GLY A 302 -10.74 36.71 -9.33
C GLY A 302 -11.05 36.69 -7.81
N LYS A 303 -12.06 35.94 -7.37
CA LYS A 303 -12.36 35.73 -5.93
C LYS A 303 -11.27 34.93 -5.20
N ASP A 304 -10.37 34.30 -5.94
CA ASP A 304 -9.24 33.53 -5.42
C ASP A 304 -7.99 34.37 -5.13
N ILE A 305 -8.01 35.68 -5.41
CA ILE A 305 -6.83 36.54 -5.18
C ILE A 305 -6.52 36.70 -3.69
N THR A 306 -7.56 36.86 -2.88
CA THR A 306 -7.42 37.12 -1.44
C THR A 306 -6.74 35.95 -0.73
N GLU A 307 -5.75 36.22 0.13
CA GLU A 307 -5.14 35.25 1.06
C GLU A 307 -4.64 33.92 0.45
N LYS A 308 -4.37 33.89 -0.85
CA LYS A 308 -4.01 32.66 -1.58
C LYS A 308 -2.63 32.07 -1.26
N TYR A 309 -1.81 32.81 -0.52
CA TYR A 309 -0.42 32.44 -0.20
C TYR A 309 -0.30 31.47 0.98
N THR A 310 -1.38 31.20 1.70
CA THR A 310 -1.38 30.31 2.86
C THR A 310 -2.58 29.39 2.80
N TRP A 311 -2.38 28.12 3.14
CA TRP A 311 -3.47 27.16 3.26
C TRP A 311 -3.94 27.09 4.71
N THR A 312 -5.23 27.31 4.95
CA THR A 312 -5.88 27.20 6.26
C THR A 312 -7.07 26.23 6.21
N ASN A 313 -7.71 25.97 7.34
CA ASN A 313 -8.90 25.12 7.34
C ASN A 313 -10.10 25.77 6.63
N GLU A 314 -10.08 27.09 6.42
CA GLU A 314 -11.17 27.86 5.81
C GLU A 314 -10.88 28.24 4.36
N ARG A 315 -9.60 28.33 3.97
CA ARG A 315 -9.18 28.83 2.65
C ARG A 315 -7.94 28.12 2.12
N GLY A 316 -7.83 28.04 0.80
CA GLY A 316 -6.71 27.43 0.09
C GLY A 316 -7.16 26.24 -0.75
N ALA A 317 -6.48 26.05 -1.89
CA ALA A 317 -6.88 25.08 -2.90
C ALA A 317 -6.56 23.64 -2.48
N ILE A 318 -7.35 22.70 -3.00
CA ILE A 318 -7.23 21.27 -2.71
C ILE A 318 -7.03 20.51 -4.02
N PHE A 319 -6.18 19.49 -4.00
CA PHE A 319 -5.97 18.60 -5.14
C PHE A 319 -5.97 17.14 -4.73
N LEU A 320 -6.30 16.24 -5.66
CA LEU A 320 -6.43 14.81 -5.37
C LEU A 320 -5.17 14.01 -5.73
N PRO A 321 -4.89 12.90 -5.03
CA PRO A 321 -4.12 11.81 -5.62
C PRO A 321 -4.91 11.25 -6.80
N ASN A 322 -4.34 11.18 -8.00
CA ASN A 322 -5.02 10.65 -9.18
C ASN A 322 -4.69 9.16 -9.38
N ILE A 323 -4.94 8.37 -8.32
CA ILE A 323 -4.52 6.96 -8.22
C ILE A 323 -5.58 5.96 -8.70
N GLY A 324 -6.56 6.41 -9.50
CA GLY A 324 -7.55 5.55 -10.14
C GLY A 324 -6.98 4.77 -11.34
N ASP A 325 -7.86 4.14 -12.11
CA ASP A 325 -7.52 3.55 -13.42
C ASP A 325 -8.71 3.69 -14.39
N LYS A 326 -9.00 4.93 -14.78
CA LYS A 326 -10.14 5.33 -15.61
C LYS A 326 -10.31 4.46 -16.87
N HIS A 327 -9.19 4.15 -17.51
CA HIS A 327 -9.17 3.41 -18.78
C HIS A 327 -8.87 1.91 -18.60
N ARG A 328 -8.86 1.40 -17.36
CA ARG A 328 -8.55 -0.01 -17.02
C ARG A 328 -7.27 -0.54 -17.67
N ARG A 329 -6.20 0.27 -17.64
CA ARG A 329 -4.91 -0.06 -18.28
C ARG A 329 -4.01 -0.90 -17.39
N CYS A 330 -4.25 -0.90 -16.09
CA CYS A 330 -3.39 -1.59 -15.15
C CYS A 330 -3.69 -3.08 -15.15
N ALA A 331 -2.80 -3.85 -15.78
CA ALA A 331 -2.91 -5.30 -15.84
C ALA A 331 -2.70 -5.95 -14.46
N ALA A 332 -3.36 -7.09 -14.24
CA ALA A 332 -3.12 -7.93 -13.07
C ALA A 332 -2.01 -8.99 -13.30
N PHE A 333 -1.68 -9.24 -14.57
CA PHE A 333 -0.74 -10.25 -15.01
C PHE A 333 0.28 -9.64 -15.98
N ASP A 334 1.48 -10.21 -16.01
CA ASP A 334 2.50 -9.87 -17.00
C ASP A 334 2.15 -10.45 -18.40
N LEU A 335 2.99 -10.16 -19.40
CA LEU A 335 2.79 -10.64 -20.78
C LEU A 335 2.90 -12.18 -20.93
N ASN A 336 3.43 -12.88 -19.92
CA ASN A 336 3.51 -14.34 -19.88
C ASN A 336 2.33 -14.96 -19.11
N GLY A 337 1.39 -14.15 -18.61
CA GLY A 337 0.26 -14.58 -17.80
C GLY A 337 0.61 -14.86 -16.33
N LEU A 338 1.79 -14.45 -15.84
CA LEU A 338 2.16 -14.57 -14.43
C LEU A 338 1.56 -13.41 -13.63
N PRO A 339 1.02 -13.65 -12.42
CA PRO A 339 0.45 -12.60 -11.60
C PRO A 339 1.53 -11.59 -11.19
N LEU A 340 1.22 -10.30 -11.31
CA LEU A 340 2.10 -9.23 -10.83
C LEU A 340 2.20 -9.26 -9.31
N SER A 341 3.32 -8.84 -8.74
CA SER A 341 3.48 -8.65 -7.30
C SER A 341 2.54 -7.57 -6.76
N ASN A 342 2.32 -7.54 -5.44
CA ASN A 342 1.47 -6.53 -4.80
C ASN A 342 2.02 -5.10 -5.04
N GLN A 343 3.34 -4.93 -5.07
CA GLN A 343 3.99 -3.65 -5.37
C GLN A 343 3.79 -3.25 -6.83
N GLU A 344 3.95 -4.18 -7.78
CA GLU A 344 3.71 -3.91 -9.21
C GLU A 344 2.24 -3.55 -9.47
N LEU A 345 1.29 -4.26 -8.84
CA LEU A 345 -0.12 -3.91 -8.87
C LEU A 345 -0.32 -2.47 -8.42
N SER A 346 0.18 -2.10 -7.23
CA SER A 346 0.01 -0.74 -6.68
C SER A 346 0.74 0.35 -7.48
N SER A 347 1.80 0.00 -8.20
CA SER A 347 2.63 0.96 -8.95
C SER A 347 1.93 1.53 -10.19
N CYS A 348 0.91 0.83 -10.71
CA CYS A 348 0.13 1.28 -11.84
C CYS A 348 -1.13 2.01 -11.37
N ASN A 349 -1.35 3.21 -11.91
CA ASN A 349 -2.57 4.00 -11.78
C ASN A 349 -2.59 5.12 -12.85
N ASP A 350 -3.62 5.96 -12.88
CA ASP A 350 -3.72 7.10 -13.81
C ASP A 350 -2.61 8.14 -13.60
N ALA A 351 -2.01 8.17 -12.41
CA ALA A 351 -0.88 9.01 -12.07
C ALA A 351 0.51 8.37 -12.21
N SER A 352 0.64 7.15 -12.72
CA SER A 352 1.95 6.49 -12.85
C SER A 352 2.78 7.02 -14.02
N GLY A 353 2.13 7.57 -15.07
CA GLY A 353 2.79 8.05 -16.29
C GLY A 353 2.96 9.58 -16.38
N HIS A 354 3.22 10.07 -17.59
CA HIS A 354 3.34 11.50 -17.94
C HIS A 354 2.08 12.06 -18.64
N LEU A 355 1.04 11.24 -18.81
CA LEU A 355 -0.23 11.66 -19.40
C LEU A 355 -1.23 11.95 -18.27
N LEU A 356 -2.03 13.00 -18.45
CA LEU A 356 -3.19 13.26 -17.61
C LEU A 356 -4.39 12.49 -18.16
N LEU A 357 -4.67 11.33 -17.56
CA LEU A 357 -5.66 10.37 -18.06
C LEU A 357 -7.07 10.61 -17.52
N ALA A 358 -7.16 11.13 -16.29
CA ALA A 358 -8.39 11.53 -15.62
C ALA A 358 -8.31 13.02 -15.24
N PRO A 359 -8.42 13.94 -16.22
CA PRO A 359 -8.34 15.39 -15.96
C PRO A 359 -9.44 15.90 -15.02
N GLU A 360 -10.58 15.21 -14.94
CA GLU A 360 -11.68 15.52 -14.03
C GLU A 360 -11.37 15.28 -12.55
N LEU A 361 -10.24 14.64 -12.22
CA LEU A 361 -9.73 14.47 -10.86
C LEU A 361 -8.56 15.42 -10.54
N ALA A 362 -8.10 16.20 -11.52
CA ALA A 362 -7.01 17.16 -11.32
C ALA A 362 -7.57 18.54 -10.92
N ALA A 363 -6.93 19.19 -9.95
CA ALA A 363 -7.31 20.51 -9.49
C ALA A 363 -6.97 21.57 -10.55
N PRO A 364 -7.91 22.45 -10.91
CA PRO A 364 -7.64 23.52 -11.84
C PRO A 364 -6.78 24.62 -11.19
N ALA A 365 -5.84 25.16 -11.95
CA ALA A 365 -5.19 26.45 -11.67
C ALA A 365 -5.01 27.22 -12.98
N ARG A 366 -4.80 28.54 -12.91
CA ARG A 366 -4.52 29.34 -14.09
C ARG A 366 -3.75 30.61 -13.77
N THR A 367 -3.01 31.12 -14.75
CA THR A 367 -2.41 32.45 -14.66
C THR A 367 -3.32 33.50 -15.31
N ALA A 368 -3.23 34.75 -14.84
CA ALA A 368 -3.82 35.86 -15.57
C ALA A 368 -3.05 36.09 -16.90
N PRO A 369 -3.72 36.60 -17.95
CA PRO A 369 -3.04 37.19 -19.10
C PRO A 369 -2.05 38.27 -18.65
N LEU A 370 -0.84 38.25 -19.19
CA LEU A 370 0.21 39.19 -18.82
C LEU A 370 0.45 40.22 -19.93
N ASP A 371 0.15 41.48 -19.62
CA ASP A 371 0.36 42.62 -20.50
C ASP A 371 1.73 43.27 -20.27
N ASN A 372 2.19 44.05 -21.26
CA ASN A 372 3.40 44.88 -21.17
C ASN A 372 4.71 44.11 -20.91
N ILE A 373 4.83 42.92 -21.52
CA ILE A 373 6.06 42.10 -21.53
C ILE A 373 6.73 42.11 -22.91
N SER A 374 8.05 42.01 -22.93
CA SER A 374 8.82 41.88 -24.18
C SER A 374 8.59 40.54 -24.87
N GLU A 375 8.98 40.42 -26.15
CA GLU A 375 8.92 39.15 -26.88
C GLU A 375 9.88 38.09 -26.30
N GLU A 376 10.91 38.52 -25.57
CA GLU A 376 11.92 37.63 -24.96
C GLU A 376 11.51 37.18 -23.54
N ALA A 377 10.34 37.62 -23.06
CA ALA A 377 9.84 37.24 -21.76
C ALA A 377 9.59 35.72 -21.67
N THR A 378 10.06 35.11 -20.58
CA THR A 378 9.92 33.69 -20.31
C THR A 378 9.26 33.46 -18.95
N GLY A 379 8.45 32.40 -18.84
CA GLY A 379 7.83 32.01 -17.58
C GLY A 379 8.09 30.56 -17.20
N ASN A 380 8.08 30.27 -15.91
CA ASN A 380 8.25 28.95 -15.33
C ASN A 380 7.19 28.70 -14.26
N ILE A 381 6.80 27.44 -14.10
CA ILE A 381 5.92 26.98 -13.02
C ILE A 381 6.71 25.98 -12.17
N TYR A 382 6.70 26.19 -10.86
CA TYR A 382 7.39 25.32 -9.89
C TYR A 382 6.42 24.84 -8.82
N THR A 383 6.63 23.62 -8.33
CA THR A 383 6.06 23.15 -7.07
C THR A 383 7.14 23.22 -5.99
N LEU A 384 6.78 23.78 -4.85
CA LEU A 384 7.68 23.96 -3.70
C LEU A 384 7.07 23.32 -2.44
N PRO A 385 7.89 22.72 -1.55
CA PRO A 385 9.34 22.56 -1.66
C PRO A 385 9.77 21.52 -2.72
N GLU A 386 11.05 21.46 -3.08
CA GLU A 386 11.54 20.55 -4.16
C GLU A 386 11.16 19.07 -3.97
N SER A 387 10.88 18.63 -2.73
CA SER A 387 10.40 17.28 -2.44
C SER A 387 9.07 16.96 -3.13
N THR A 388 8.29 17.95 -3.57
CA THR A 388 7.03 17.74 -4.31
C THR A 388 7.23 17.35 -5.77
N LEU A 389 8.43 17.49 -6.34
CA LEU A 389 8.67 17.25 -7.78
C LEU A 389 8.44 15.80 -8.21
N GLY A 390 8.58 14.84 -7.29
CA GLY A 390 8.28 13.43 -7.54
C GLY A 390 6.80 13.09 -7.37
N SER A 391 6.15 13.69 -6.37
CA SER A 391 4.81 13.30 -5.92
C SER A 391 3.68 14.12 -6.57
N VAL A 392 3.95 15.32 -7.07
CA VAL A 392 2.97 16.22 -7.69
C VAL A 392 3.26 16.42 -9.17
N ARG A 393 2.22 16.41 -9.99
CA ARG A 393 2.31 16.67 -11.43
C ARG A 393 1.52 17.92 -11.77
N VAL A 394 2.09 18.75 -12.63
CA VAL A 394 1.46 19.95 -13.18
C VAL A 394 1.35 19.77 -14.68
N PHE A 395 0.16 19.99 -15.22
CA PHE A 395 -0.12 19.88 -16.64
C PHE A 395 -0.57 21.23 -17.20
N TRP A 396 -0.15 21.54 -18.42
CA TRP A 396 -0.57 22.70 -19.17
C TRP A 396 -1.49 22.28 -20.31
N LYS A 397 -2.63 22.97 -20.45
CA LYS A 397 -3.54 22.78 -21.58
C LYS A 397 -3.05 23.57 -22.79
N GLN A 398 -2.59 22.86 -23.82
CA GLN A 398 -2.01 23.50 -25.00
C GLN A 398 -3.09 24.13 -25.89
N PRO A 399 -3.00 25.43 -26.23
CA PRO A 399 -3.93 26.08 -27.16
C PRO A 399 -3.88 25.41 -28.54
N GLY A 400 -5.05 25.21 -29.16
CA GLY A 400 -5.15 24.72 -30.55
C GLY A 400 -4.99 23.21 -30.76
N PHE A 401 -4.78 22.42 -29.71
CA PHE A 401 -4.89 20.96 -29.78
C PHE A 401 -6.37 20.56 -29.66
N LEU A 402 -6.98 20.21 -30.79
CA LEU A 402 -8.39 19.81 -30.92
C LEU A 402 -8.58 18.37 -31.43
N SER A 403 -7.53 17.54 -31.53
CA SER A 403 -7.69 16.18 -32.04
C SER A 403 -7.99 15.17 -30.93
N ASP A 404 -9.00 14.32 -31.17
CA ASP A 404 -9.45 13.25 -30.27
C ASP A 404 -8.38 12.17 -30.00
N GLU A 405 -7.26 12.17 -30.73
CA GLU A 405 -6.18 11.17 -30.60
C GLU A 405 -5.09 11.53 -29.58
N HIS A 406 -4.95 12.80 -29.17
CA HIS A 406 -3.88 13.24 -28.26
C HIS A 406 -4.44 14.13 -27.15
N SER A 407 -4.12 13.81 -25.89
CA SER A 407 -4.54 14.62 -24.73
C SER A 407 -4.07 16.07 -24.90
N PRO A 408 -4.93 17.08 -24.70
CA PRO A 408 -4.54 18.50 -24.79
C PRO A 408 -3.64 18.93 -23.64
N TRP A 409 -3.39 18.03 -22.68
CA TRP A 409 -2.60 18.26 -21.48
C TRP A 409 -1.17 17.78 -21.65
N ARG A 410 -0.24 18.71 -21.54
CA ARG A 410 1.20 18.45 -21.54
C ARG A 410 1.74 18.55 -20.11
N LEU A 411 2.49 17.54 -19.67
CA LEU A 411 3.23 17.61 -18.41
C LEU A 411 4.23 18.79 -18.45
N VAL A 412 4.17 19.63 -17.42
CA VAL A 412 5.09 20.75 -17.20
C VAL A 412 6.24 20.24 -16.34
N ASP A 413 7.39 20.03 -16.97
CA ASP A 413 8.62 19.76 -16.24
C ASP A 413 9.25 21.07 -15.72
N PRO A 414 10.07 21.04 -14.64
CA PRO A 414 10.65 22.27 -14.07
C PRO A 414 11.60 23.05 -15.00
N GLN A 415 12.04 22.45 -16.11
CA GLN A 415 12.88 23.11 -17.10
C GLN A 415 12.04 23.71 -18.24
N PHE A 416 10.74 23.42 -18.30
CA PHE A 416 9.83 23.95 -19.29
C PHE A 416 9.69 25.47 -19.13
N MET A 417 9.82 26.18 -20.26
CA MET A 417 9.69 27.63 -20.33
C MET A 417 8.49 28.00 -21.21
N PHE A 418 7.57 28.77 -20.64
CA PHE A 418 6.50 29.42 -21.37
C PHE A 418 7.04 30.67 -22.06
N ASN A 419 6.74 30.83 -23.34
CA ASN A 419 7.13 32.02 -24.12
C ASN A 419 6.15 33.19 -23.92
N ALA A 420 6.54 34.38 -24.37
CA ALA A 420 5.73 35.59 -24.31
C ALA A 420 4.29 35.40 -24.85
N THR A 421 4.11 34.64 -25.93
CA THR A 421 2.77 34.33 -26.47
C THR A 421 1.88 33.61 -25.46
N SER A 422 2.42 32.60 -24.77
CA SER A 422 1.68 31.86 -23.74
C SER A 422 1.41 32.73 -22.51
N LEU A 423 2.37 33.56 -22.12
CA LEU A 423 2.21 34.50 -21.00
C LEU A 423 1.12 35.54 -21.26
N ARG A 424 1.07 36.11 -22.48
CA ARG A 424 0.03 37.07 -22.89
C ARG A 424 -1.36 36.44 -22.98
N ALA A 425 -1.45 35.15 -23.31
CA ALA A 425 -2.72 34.45 -23.36
C ALA A 425 -3.24 34.04 -21.96
N GLY A 426 -2.32 33.90 -20.99
CA GLY A 426 -2.59 33.18 -19.74
C GLY A 426 -2.46 31.66 -19.93
N ILE A 427 -2.17 30.96 -18.83
CA ILE A 427 -1.84 29.54 -18.83
C ILE A 427 -2.91 28.80 -18.05
N GLU A 428 -3.60 27.84 -18.67
CA GLU A 428 -4.51 26.89 -18.00
C GLU A 428 -3.74 25.66 -17.51
N LEU A 429 -3.88 25.34 -16.22
CA LEU A 429 -3.17 24.27 -15.54
C LEU A 429 -4.12 23.24 -14.89
N ALA A 430 -3.63 22.01 -14.78
CA ALA A 430 -4.25 20.93 -13.99
C ALA A 430 -3.20 20.28 -13.08
N ILE A 431 -3.54 20.07 -11.81
CA ILE A 431 -2.62 19.59 -10.78
C ILE A 431 -3.17 18.31 -10.14
N ASP A 432 -2.36 17.27 -10.06
CA ASP A 432 -2.67 16.08 -9.28
C ASP A 432 -1.43 15.48 -8.59
N ALA A 433 -1.66 14.48 -7.74
CA ALA A 433 -0.59 13.73 -7.08
C ALA A 433 -0.51 12.27 -7.54
N ARG A 434 0.70 11.72 -7.49
CA ARG A 434 1.03 10.33 -7.84
C ARG A 434 0.71 9.32 -6.75
N GLU A 435 0.71 9.76 -5.51
CA GLU A 435 0.65 8.91 -4.33
C GLU A 435 -0.12 9.59 -3.20
N LEU A 436 -0.49 8.82 -2.18
CA LEU A 436 -1.10 9.34 -0.96
C LEU A 436 -0.03 9.95 -0.05
N VAL A 437 -0.43 10.88 0.81
CA VAL A 437 0.39 11.25 1.96
C VAL A 437 0.40 10.09 2.94
N SER A 438 1.48 9.30 3.02
CA SER A 438 1.56 8.14 3.93
C SER A 438 2.59 8.29 5.05
N ASP A 439 3.47 9.29 4.95
CA ASP A 439 4.51 9.57 5.94
C ASP A 439 4.79 11.08 5.98
N LEU A 440 4.41 11.72 7.09
CA LEU A 440 4.59 13.16 7.30
C LEU A 440 6.06 13.60 7.31
N SER A 441 7.00 12.68 7.56
CA SER A 441 8.43 12.97 7.48
C SER A 441 8.94 13.07 6.05
N ALA A 442 8.26 12.41 5.10
CA ALA A 442 8.56 12.51 3.67
C ALA A 442 7.89 13.74 3.05
N TRP A 443 6.58 13.90 3.27
CA TRP A 443 5.79 15.03 2.80
C TRP A 443 4.48 15.12 3.57
N ASN A 444 3.99 16.33 3.83
CA ASN A 444 2.77 16.59 4.61
C ASN A 444 1.54 16.93 3.75
N GLY A 445 1.61 16.69 2.45
CA GLY A 445 0.54 17.02 1.51
C GLY A 445 0.46 18.49 1.08
N THR A 446 1.27 19.40 1.64
CA THR A 446 1.23 20.83 1.28
C THR A 446 2.18 21.16 0.15
N LEU A 447 1.79 22.09 -0.74
CA LEU A 447 2.68 22.65 -1.75
C LEU A 447 2.38 24.13 -2.00
N THR A 448 3.39 24.84 -2.49
CA THR A 448 3.25 26.17 -3.08
C THR A 448 3.50 26.07 -4.59
N LEU A 449 2.52 26.49 -5.39
CA LEU A 449 2.62 26.54 -6.84
C LEU A 449 3.09 27.95 -7.21
N GLU A 450 4.36 28.08 -7.59
CA GLU A 450 5.00 29.36 -7.93
C GLU A 450 4.99 29.56 -9.45
N PHE A 451 4.54 30.73 -9.88
CA PHE A 451 4.65 31.22 -11.25
C PHE A 451 5.66 32.35 -11.31
N ARG A 452 6.77 32.11 -12.01
CA ARG A 452 7.89 33.04 -12.15
C ARG A 452 7.98 33.53 -13.59
N VAL A 453 8.19 34.83 -13.78
CA VAL A 453 8.40 35.44 -15.10
C VAL A 453 9.71 36.21 -15.10
N THR A 454 10.53 35.99 -16.11
CA THR A 454 11.78 36.71 -16.36
C THR A 454 11.68 37.46 -17.68
N ASP A 455 11.90 38.78 -17.64
CA ASP A 455 11.96 39.65 -18.81
C ASP A 455 13.21 40.53 -18.71
N GLY A 456 14.18 40.29 -19.59
CA GLY A 456 15.53 40.85 -19.49
C GLY A 456 16.21 40.47 -18.18
N ASN A 457 16.61 41.46 -17.38
CA ASN A 457 17.26 41.26 -16.08
C ASN A 457 16.29 41.22 -14.90
N MET A 458 14.98 41.35 -15.14
CA MET A 458 13.97 41.40 -14.10
C MET A 458 13.26 40.06 -13.99
N THR A 459 13.25 39.49 -12.78
CA THR A 459 12.47 38.31 -12.46
C THR A 459 11.44 38.66 -11.39
N THR A 460 10.18 38.38 -11.66
CA THR A 460 9.06 38.56 -10.72
C THR A 460 8.30 37.24 -10.58
N TYR A 461 7.55 37.08 -9.50
CA TYR A 461 6.80 35.85 -9.28
C TYR A 461 5.53 36.12 -8.48
N ASP A 462 4.63 35.15 -8.53
CA ASP A 462 3.45 35.05 -7.68
C ASP A 462 3.19 33.57 -7.38
N ALA A 463 2.43 33.28 -6.32
CA ALA A 463 2.27 31.90 -5.85
C ALA A 463 0.91 31.63 -5.22
N VAL A 464 0.50 30.36 -5.22
CA VAL A 464 -0.72 29.89 -4.53
C VAL A 464 -0.44 28.64 -3.71
N ALA A 465 -0.94 28.60 -2.48
CA ALA A 465 -0.82 27.46 -1.58
C ALA A 465 -1.92 26.43 -1.86
N MET A 466 -1.54 25.15 -1.89
CA MET A 466 -2.44 24.03 -2.10
C MET A 466 -2.16 22.90 -1.10
N LYS A 467 -3.18 22.08 -0.81
CA LYS A 467 -3.05 20.88 0.03
C LYS A 467 -3.65 19.67 -0.68
N GLN A 468 -2.95 18.55 -0.62
CA GLN A 468 -3.49 17.28 -1.08
C GLN A 468 -4.65 16.88 -0.17
N ALA A 469 -5.74 16.41 -0.76
CA ALA A 469 -6.84 15.86 0.01
C ALA A 469 -6.37 14.66 0.85
N PRO A 470 -6.74 14.60 2.15
CA PRO A 470 -6.52 13.41 2.96
C PRO A 470 -7.38 12.25 2.43
N VAL A 471 -7.00 11.03 2.78
CA VAL A 471 -7.89 9.88 2.69
C VAL A 471 -8.63 9.73 4.02
N LEU A 472 -9.96 9.79 3.98
CA LEU A 472 -10.81 9.61 5.15
C LEU A 472 -11.55 8.28 5.06
N PHE A 473 -11.58 7.52 6.15
CA PHE A 473 -12.32 6.27 6.29
C PHE A 473 -13.76 6.53 6.70
N HIS A 474 -14.64 5.63 6.31
CA HIS A 474 -16.07 5.84 6.45
C HIS A 474 -16.60 5.44 7.83
N HIS A 475 -17.47 6.27 8.42
CA HIS A 475 -18.21 5.91 9.63
C HIS A 475 -19.59 5.33 9.30
N HIS A 476 -20.17 4.56 10.23
CA HIS A 476 -21.41 3.79 10.02
C HIS A 476 -22.65 4.62 9.67
N LEU A 477 -22.67 5.91 9.99
CA LEU A 477 -23.80 6.81 9.68
C LEU A 477 -23.77 7.35 8.25
N GLN A 478 -22.68 7.17 7.52
CA GLN A 478 -22.61 7.60 6.12
C GLN A 478 -23.43 6.67 5.25
N ARG A 479 -24.18 7.25 4.31
CA ARG A 479 -25.08 6.50 3.42
C ARG A 479 -24.33 5.38 2.67
N VAL A 480 -24.82 4.15 2.79
CA VAL A 480 -24.32 2.99 2.05
C VAL A 480 -24.75 3.10 0.58
N GLN A 481 -23.84 2.79 -0.34
CA GLN A 481 -24.12 2.68 -1.78
C GLN A 481 -24.05 1.23 -2.25
N MET A 482 -23.14 0.45 -1.67
CA MET A 482 -22.89 -0.93 -2.03
C MET A 482 -22.51 -1.74 -0.82
N VAL A 483 -23.03 -2.97 -0.74
CA VAL A 483 -22.57 -4.02 0.16
C VAL A 483 -21.71 -4.98 -0.64
N ILE A 484 -20.63 -5.47 -0.06
CA ILE A 484 -19.69 -6.42 -0.66
C ILE A 484 -19.73 -7.70 0.15
N SER A 485 -19.68 -8.87 -0.50
CA SER A 485 -19.48 -10.15 0.18
C SER A 485 -18.78 -11.17 -0.73
N GLY A 486 -18.24 -12.25 -0.18
CA GLY A 486 -17.72 -13.38 -0.95
C GLY A 486 -18.85 -14.14 -1.65
N LYS A 487 -18.72 -14.41 -2.95
CA LYS A 487 -19.78 -15.08 -3.75
C LYS A 487 -20.11 -16.49 -3.25
N GLY A 488 -19.10 -17.25 -2.83
CA GLY A 488 -19.21 -18.69 -2.65
C GLY A 488 -19.50 -19.46 -3.95
N ASN A 489 -19.50 -20.79 -3.87
CA ASN A 489 -19.70 -21.73 -4.98
C ASN A 489 -20.63 -22.86 -4.52
N GLU A 490 -21.65 -23.18 -5.32
CA GLU A 490 -22.68 -24.21 -5.04
C GLU A 490 -22.06 -25.56 -4.68
N THR A 491 -20.96 -25.92 -5.33
CA THR A 491 -20.34 -27.24 -5.18
C THR A 491 -19.26 -27.25 -4.10
N SER A 492 -18.51 -26.16 -3.93
CA SER A 492 -17.33 -26.13 -3.03
C SER A 492 -17.50 -25.30 -1.76
N SER A 493 -18.55 -24.48 -1.64
CA SER A 493 -18.86 -23.67 -0.45
C SER A 493 -20.37 -23.39 -0.32
N PRO A 494 -21.22 -24.43 -0.19
CA PRO A 494 -22.67 -24.29 -0.13
C PRO A 494 -23.16 -23.46 1.08
N VAL A 495 -22.44 -23.47 2.19
CA VAL A 495 -22.75 -22.63 3.37
C VAL A 495 -22.61 -21.14 3.08
N GLN A 496 -21.60 -20.74 2.30
CA GLN A 496 -21.42 -19.34 1.91
C GLN A 496 -22.57 -18.87 1.03
N GLN A 497 -23.07 -19.72 0.13
CA GLN A 497 -24.21 -19.36 -0.69
C GLN A 497 -25.54 -19.31 0.07
N LYS A 498 -25.70 -20.12 1.12
CA LYS A 498 -26.84 -20.00 2.02
C LYS A 498 -26.82 -18.61 2.70
N PHE A 499 -25.65 -18.20 3.18
CA PHE A 499 -25.43 -16.88 3.74
C PHE A 499 -25.71 -15.77 2.73
N VAL A 500 -25.15 -15.84 1.52
CA VAL A 500 -25.36 -14.82 0.46
C VAL A 500 -26.85 -14.67 0.14
N ARG A 501 -27.62 -15.76 0.04
CA ARG A 501 -29.08 -15.69 -0.17
C ARG A 501 -29.79 -15.02 1.00
N GLY A 502 -29.44 -15.36 2.24
CA GLY A 502 -29.99 -14.69 3.42
C GLY A 502 -29.64 -13.21 3.47
N LEU A 503 -28.43 -12.84 3.06
CA LEU A 503 -27.99 -11.47 2.93
C LEU A 503 -28.77 -10.72 1.84
N GLU A 504 -28.96 -11.33 0.66
CA GLU A 504 -29.79 -10.77 -0.41
C GLU A 504 -31.22 -10.51 0.07
N ASP A 505 -31.84 -11.49 0.75
CA ASP A 505 -33.19 -11.37 1.31
C ASP A 505 -33.26 -10.24 2.35
N ALA A 506 -32.27 -10.11 3.23
CA ALA A 506 -32.19 -9.01 4.19
C ALA A 506 -32.06 -7.65 3.49
N LEU A 507 -31.17 -7.54 2.49
CA LEU A 507 -30.94 -6.30 1.75
C LEU A 507 -32.12 -5.89 0.86
N MET A 508 -32.96 -6.82 0.39
CA MET A 508 -34.21 -6.48 -0.30
C MET A 508 -35.24 -5.82 0.61
N ASN A 509 -35.11 -5.98 1.93
CA ASN A 509 -36.06 -5.49 2.93
C ASN A 509 -35.58 -4.25 3.69
N VAL A 510 -34.36 -3.77 3.44
CA VAL A 510 -33.87 -2.50 3.96
C VAL A 510 -34.54 -1.33 3.25
N THR A 511 -34.58 -0.17 3.91
CA THR A 511 -35.25 1.04 3.41
C THR A 511 -34.55 1.61 2.17
N ASP A 512 -33.22 1.54 2.15
CA ASP A 512 -32.40 2.05 1.06
C ASP A 512 -32.30 1.05 -0.10
N THR A 513 -32.34 1.55 -1.34
CA THR A 513 -31.98 0.74 -2.50
C THR A 513 -30.47 0.63 -2.63
N LEU A 514 -29.95 -0.59 -2.51
CA LEU A 514 -28.51 -0.87 -2.50
C LEU A 514 -28.13 -1.90 -3.56
N SER A 515 -26.87 -1.85 -4.01
CA SER A 515 -26.27 -2.93 -4.81
C SER A 515 -25.48 -3.88 -3.91
N LEU A 516 -25.61 -5.19 -4.15
CA LEU A 516 -24.71 -6.21 -3.61
C LEU A 516 -23.64 -6.58 -4.65
N HIS A 517 -22.37 -6.47 -4.28
CA HIS A 517 -21.25 -6.90 -5.10
C HIS A 517 -20.63 -8.18 -4.53
N LEU A 518 -20.72 -9.26 -5.30
CA LEU A 518 -20.17 -10.55 -4.90
C LEU A 518 -18.77 -10.75 -5.48
N LEU A 519 -17.77 -10.85 -4.61
CA LEU A 519 -16.38 -11.10 -4.97
C LEU A 519 -16.25 -12.49 -5.59
N ASN A 520 -15.64 -12.56 -6.77
CA ASN A 520 -15.40 -13.79 -7.50
C ASN A 520 -13.89 -14.03 -7.65
N GLY A 521 -13.49 -15.29 -7.88
CA GLY A 521 -12.07 -15.63 -8.04
C GLY A 521 -11.26 -15.58 -6.73
N THR A 522 -11.93 -15.57 -5.58
CA THR A 522 -11.34 -15.66 -4.25
C THR A 522 -12.08 -16.70 -3.41
N TYR A 523 -11.36 -17.41 -2.54
CA TYR A 523 -11.95 -18.27 -1.50
C TYR A 523 -12.18 -17.51 -0.19
N GLU A 524 -11.86 -16.21 -0.18
CA GLU A 524 -12.02 -15.35 0.99
C GLU A 524 -13.50 -15.09 1.25
N ILE A 525 -13.94 -15.45 2.46
CA ILE A 525 -15.29 -15.17 2.97
C ILE A 525 -15.29 -13.87 3.80
N TRP A 526 -14.14 -13.46 4.31
CA TRP A 526 -13.98 -12.28 5.17
C TRP A 526 -13.83 -11.00 4.34
N ALA A 527 -14.93 -10.53 3.75
CA ALA A 527 -14.92 -9.33 2.91
C ALA A 527 -14.51 -8.06 3.66
N GLN A 528 -14.68 -8.03 4.98
CA GLN A 528 -14.28 -6.92 5.83
C GLN A 528 -12.76 -6.81 5.95
N ASP A 529 -12.07 -7.93 6.05
CA ASP A 529 -10.74 -7.92 6.65
C ASP A 529 -9.60 -7.55 5.71
N PHE A 530 -9.75 -7.77 4.41
CA PHE A 530 -8.63 -7.60 3.48
C PHE A 530 -8.49 -6.17 2.97
N MET A 531 -9.47 -5.30 3.24
CA MET A 531 -9.43 -3.90 2.86
C MET A 531 -10.34 -3.02 3.72
N GLU A 532 -10.00 -1.74 3.80
CA GLU A 532 -10.81 -0.71 4.44
C GLU A 532 -11.14 0.41 3.43
N PRO A 533 -12.43 0.65 3.11
CA PRO A 533 -12.83 1.70 2.18
C PRO A 533 -12.71 3.11 2.76
N GLY A 534 -12.04 4.00 2.03
CA GLY A 534 -12.01 5.44 2.28
C GLY A 534 -12.22 6.27 1.03
N PHE A 535 -12.03 7.57 1.15
CA PHE A 535 -12.16 8.52 0.05
C PHE A 535 -11.26 9.74 0.21
N ALA A 536 -10.90 10.36 -0.90
CA ALA A 536 -10.33 11.70 -0.96
C ALA A 536 -11.24 12.58 -1.82
N SER A 537 -11.46 13.83 -1.42
CA SER A 537 -12.32 14.76 -2.16
C SER A 537 -11.73 16.16 -2.25
N MET A 538 -12.11 16.88 -3.31
CA MET A 538 -11.80 18.30 -3.52
C MET A 538 -13.06 19.06 -3.94
N PRO A 539 -13.12 20.40 -3.83
CA PRO A 539 -14.26 21.17 -4.28
C PRO A 539 -14.48 21.04 -5.79
N GLY A 540 -15.73 21.15 -6.20
CA GLY A 540 -16.15 21.18 -7.60
C GLY A 540 -17.39 22.04 -7.76
N PRO A 541 -17.70 22.50 -8.98
CA PRO A 541 -18.74 23.50 -9.23
C PRO A 541 -20.15 22.99 -8.87
N GLU A 542 -20.38 21.68 -8.97
CA GLU A 542 -21.65 21.02 -8.68
C GLU A 542 -21.61 20.20 -7.37
N GLY A 543 -20.57 20.41 -6.54
CA GLY A 543 -20.31 19.63 -5.33
C GLY A 543 -18.94 18.94 -5.34
N PRO A 544 -18.63 18.15 -4.30
CA PRO A 544 -17.33 17.49 -4.16
C PRO A 544 -17.00 16.59 -5.35
N ILE A 545 -15.78 16.73 -5.86
CA ILE A 545 -15.15 15.78 -6.78
C ILE A 545 -14.37 14.79 -5.91
N SER A 546 -14.73 13.52 -5.98
CA SER A 546 -14.18 12.49 -5.09
C SER A 546 -13.55 11.33 -5.85
N LEU A 547 -12.55 10.74 -5.20
CA LEU A 547 -11.91 9.47 -5.52
C LEU A 547 -12.15 8.52 -4.35
N ARG A 548 -12.74 7.35 -4.60
CA ARG A 548 -12.76 6.27 -3.61
C ARG A 548 -11.35 5.68 -3.52
N VAL A 549 -10.87 5.45 -2.31
CA VAL A 549 -9.55 4.87 -2.04
C VAL A 549 -9.75 3.62 -1.19
N LEU A 550 -9.47 2.45 -1.75
CA LEU A 550 -9.52 1.20 -1.01
C LEU A 550 -8.13 0.90 -0.45
N MET A 551 -8.01 0.93 0.88
CA MET A 551 -6.77 0.59 1.56
C MET A 551 -6.72 -0.92 1.74
N ARG A 552 -5.73 -1.60 1.15
CA ARG A 552 -5.51 -3.01 1.45
C ARG A 552 -5.03 -3.17 2.90
N SER A 553 -5.43 -4.25 3.57
CA SER A 553 -4.90 -4.61 4.88
C SER A 553 -3.38 -4.84 4.84
N ALA A 554 -2.70 -4.66 5.97
CA ALA A 554 -1.24 -4.77 6.01
C ALA A 554 -0.74 -6.21 5.78
N GLN A 555 -1.61 -7.20 6.00
CA GLN A 555 -1.35 -8.64 5.93
C GLN A 555 -0.71 -9.03 4.59
N SER A 556 0.62 -9.16 4.57
CA SER A 556 1.40 -9.31 3.33
C SER A 556 1.13 -10.62 2.58
N THR A 557 0.70 -11.67 3.28
CA THR A 557 0.41 -12.99 2.67
C THR A 557 -1.08 -13.23 2.41
N ARG A 558 -1.96 -12.31 2.81
CA ARG A 558 -3.41 -12.39 2.50
C ARG A 558 -3.69 -12.03 1.05
N VAL A 559 -3.77 -13.06 0.20
CA VAL A 559 -3.91 -12.91 -1.26
C VAL A 559 -5.17 -12.14 -1.66
N ALA A 560 -6.26 -12.27 -0.89
CA ALA A 560 -7.53 -11.58 -1.14
C ALA A 560 -7.40 -10.06 -1.19
N GLY A 561 -6.42 -9.47 -0.49
CA GLY A 561 -6.16 -8.03 -0.55
C GLY A 561 -5.83 -7.51 -1.96
N ARG A 562 -5.47 -8.39 -2.90
CA ARG A 562 -5.25 -8.04 -4.31
C ARG A 562 -6.53 -7.63 -5.03
N GLN A 563 -7.70 -8.03 -4.54
CA GLN A 563 -9.01 -7.66 -5.09
C GLN A 563 -9.20 -6.14 -5.16
N VAL A 564 -8.56 -5.37 -4.26
CA VAL A 564 -8.46 -3.90 -4.34
C VAL A 564 -8.01 -3.43 -5.72
N PHE A 565 -7.01 -4.09 -6.30
CA PHE A 565 -6.42 -3.73 -7.59
C PHE A 565 -7.01 -4.51 -8.77
N GLU A 566 -7.36 -5.77 -8.56
CA GLU A 566 -7.78 -6.69 -9.61
C GLU A 566 -9.28 -6.56 -9.94
N SER A 567 -10.11 -6.23 -8.96
CA SER A 567 -11.57 -6.20 -9.09
C SER A 567 -12.16 -4.81 -8.97
N PHE A 568 -11.65 -3.99 -8.03
CA PHE A 568 -12.26 -2.70 -7.72
C PHE A 568 -11.63 -1.49 -8.41
N ARG A 569 -10.29 -1.43 -8.51
CA ARG A 569 -9.60 -0.28 -9.10
C ARG A 569 -10.13 -0.01 -10.52
N GLY A 570 -10.43 1.26 -10.78
CA GLY A 570 -11.04 1.68 -12.03
C GLY A 570 -11.31 3.18 -12.05
N ASP A 571 -12.28 3.60 -12.85
CA ASP A 571 -12.73 4.99 -12.88
C ASP A 571 -13.20 5.44 -11.49
N ARG A 572 -12.58 6.50 -10.97
CA ARG A 572 -12.81 7.06 -9.62
C ARG A 572 -12.67 6.06 -8.46
N VAL A 573 -11.93 4.97 -8.64
CA VAL A 573 -11.58 4.03 -7.57
C VAL A 573 -10.09 3.73 -7.63
N GLY A 574 -9.34 4.19 -6.62
CA GLY A 574 -7.93 3.89 -6.42
C GLY A 574 -7.70 2.83 -5.35
N GLY A 575 -6.52 2.22 -5.37
CA GLY A 575 -6.09 1.25 -4.37
C GLY A 575 -4.79 1.69 -3.71
N HIS A 576 -4.63 1.38 -2.43
CA HIS A 576 -3.38 1.60 -1.69
C HIS A 576 -2.82 0.30 -1.13
N GLN A 577 -1.51 0.10 -1.36
CA GLN A 577 -0.73 -0.99 -0.77
C GLN A 577 0.12 -0.43 0.38
N PRO A 578 -0.09 -0.89 1.63
CA PRO A 578 0.78 -0.52 2.75
C PRO A 578 2.25 -0.83 2.46
N SER A 579 3.15 0.04 2.93
CA SER A 579 4.59 -0.07 2.73
C SER A 579 5.17 -1.34 3.35
N LEU A 580 6.27 -1.83 2.76
CA LEU A 580 7.03 -2.98 3.27
C LEU A 580 7.65 -2.65 4.64
N GLY A 581 7.68 -3.63 5.55
CA GLY A 581 8.40 -3.53 6.84
C GLY A 581 7.54 -3.65 8.10
N SER A 582 6.21 -3.69 7.99
CA SER A 582 5.28 -4.01 9.07
C SER A 582 4.01 -4.67 8.53
N GLY A 583 3.36 -5.53 9.32
CA GLY A 583 2.21 -6.34 8.88
C GLY A 583 2.59 -7.57 8.04
N PHE A 584 3.78 -8.11 8.29
CA PHE A 584 4.28 -9.30 7.62
C PHE A 584 3.45 -10.53 8.00
N GLY A 585 3.06 -11.36 7.02
CA GLY A 585 2.24 -12.54 7.26
C GLY A 585 0.74 -12.27 7.17
N HIS A 586 -0.05 -13.07 7.89
CA HIS A 586 -1.51 -13.03 7.93
C HIS A 586 -1.99 -12.89 9.39
N GLU A 587 -1.39 -11.96 10.13
CA GLU A 587 -1.79 -11.72 11.52
C GLU A 587 -3.16 -11.04 11.60
N GLU A 588 -4.03 -11.49 12.51
CA GLU A 588 -5.39 -10.95 12.61
C GLU A 588 -5.44 -9.50 13.10
N ILE A 589 -4.47 -9.04 13.89
CA ILE A 589 -4.42 -7.65 14.38
C ILE A 589 -4.43 -6.60 13.24
N ASP A 590 -4.02 -7.01 12.04
CA ASP A 590 -3.90 -6.15 10.85
C ASP A 590 -5.07 -6.27 9.86
N SER A 591 -6.12 -7.02 10.21
CA SER A 591 -7.35 -7.14 9.43
C SER A 591 -8.22 -5.88 9.50
N GLY A 592 -9.00 -5.62 8.46
CA GLY A 592 -9.94 -4.49 8.35
C GLY A 592 -11.05 -4.47 9.40
N GLY A 593 -11.53 -5.61 9.91
CA GLY A 593 -12.47 -5.63 11.05
C GLY A 593 -11.90 -5.00 12.33
N ASN A 594 -10.57 -4.83 12.38
CA ASN A 594 -9.87 -4.12 13.45
C ASN A 594 -9.67 -2.62 13.18
N ILE A 595 -10.38 -2.04 12.20
CA ILE A 595 -10.35 -0.61 11.85
C ILE A 595 -11.79 -0.11 11.74
N GLU A 596 -12.25 0.63 12.74
CA GLU A 596 -13.61 1.21 12.74
C GLU A 596 -13.56 2.71 13.00
N ILE A 597 -14.66 3.44 12.80
CA ILE A 597 -14.66 4.90 12.89
C ILE A 597 -15.79 5.39 13.79
N ILE A 598 -15.41 6.05 14.89
CA ILE A 598 -16.33 6.85 15.73
C ILE A 598 -16.89 7.97 14.84
N PRO A 599 -18.23 8.15 14.73
CA PRO A 599 -18.82 9.24 13.94
C PRO A 599 -18.42 10.62 14.47
N PRO A 600 -18.65 11.73 13.72
CA PRO A 600 -18.20 13.06 14.12
C PRO A 600 -18.65 13.50 15.51
N TYR A 601 -17.73 14.13 16.26
CA TYR A 601 -17.97 14.65 17.61
C TYR A 601 -16.92 15.68 18.03
N VAL A 602 -17.21 16.39 19.12
CA VAL A 602 -16.21 17.15 19.87
C VAL A 602 -15.88 16.35 21.12
N SER A 603 -14.62 16.02 21.34
CA SER A 603 -14.19 15.21 22.48
C SER A 603 -14.32 15.95 23.81
N LYS A 604 -14.22 15.23 24.93
CA LYS A 604 -14.20 15.82 26.28
C LYS A 604 -13.04 16.79 26.50
N ASN A 605 -11.92 16.60 25.79
CA ASN A 605 -10.77 17.52 25.82
C ASN A 605 -10.91 18.71 24.83
N ARG A 606 -12.08 18.86 24.18
CA ARG A 606 -12.42 19.91 23.21
C ARG A 606 -11.69 19.82 21.87
N THR A 607 -11.13 18.66 21.53
CA THR A 607 -10.64 18.39 20.17
C THR A 607 -11.83 18.09 19.28
N SER A 608 -11.90 18.77 18.13
CA SER A 608 -12.98 18.57 17.16
C SER A 608 -12.60 17.50 16.14
N TYR A 609 -13.34 16.39 16.13
CA TYR A 609 -13.23 15.31 15.15
C TYR A 609 -14.38 15.41 14.16
N THR A 610 -14.34 16.40 13.27
CA THR A 610 -15.43 16.69 12.32
C THR A 610 -15.66 15.59 11.28
N HIS A 611 -14.67 14.70 11.09
CA HIS A 611 -14.73 13.55 10.18
C HIS A 611 -14.69 12.22 10.94
N GLY A 612 -15.00 12.26 12.24
CA GLY A 612 -14.88 11.10 13.11
C GLY A 612 -13.44 10.79 13.48
N ARG A 613 -13.26 9.66 14.17
CA ARG A 613 -11.96 9.21 14.68
C ARG A 613 -11.83 7.70 14.50
N VAL A 614 -10.73 7.25 13.90
CA VAL A 614 -10.46 5.81 13.77
C VAL A 614 -10.25 5.19 15.16
N ILE A 615 -10.82 4.02 15.38
CA ILE A 615 -10.49 3.11 16.48
C ILE A 615 -9.81 1.86 15.90
N MET A 616 -8.81 1.35 16.63
CA MET A 616 -8.16 0.08 16.30
C MET A 616 -7.91 -0.73 17.55
N GLY A 617 -7.97 -2.06 17.45
CA GLY A 617 -7.67 -2.96 18.55
C GLY A 617 -6.17 -3.24 18.66
N LYS A 618 -5.59 -3.06 19.84
CA LYS A 618 -4.29 -3.63 20.20
C LYS A 618 -4.49 -5.01 20.83
N HIS A 619 -3.50 -5.88 20.68
CA HIS A 619 -3.47 -7.19 21.34
C HIS A 619 -2.50 -7.11 22.52
N PHE A 620 -3.00 -6.70 23.68
CA PHE A 620 -2.21 -6.37 24.86
C PHE A 620 -1.11 -5.35 24.56
N ASP A 621 0.15 -5.77 24.50
CA ASP A 621 1.31 -4.92 24.22
C ASP A 621 1.54 -4.70 22.71
N LYS A 622 0.93 -5.52 21.86
CA LYS A 622 1.13 -5.47 20.41
C LYS A 622 0.12 -4.53 19.76
N HIS A 623 0.61 -3.65 18.88
CA HIS A 623 -0.19 -2.70 18.12
C HIS A 623 -0.30 -3.12 16.65
N PRO A 624 -1.33 -2.67 15.93
CA PRO A 624 -1.44 -2.84 14.48
C PRO A 624 -0.20 -2.33 13.72
N ALA A 625 -0.03 -2.82 12.50
CA ALA A 625 1.12 -2.54 11.64
C ALA A 625 1.37 -1.04 11.49
N LYS A 626 2.63 -0.66 11.72
CA LYS A 626 3.08 0.72 11.65
C LYS A 626 2.77 1.39 10.30
N SER A 627 2.80 0.63 9.20
CA SER A 627 2.49 1.12 7.86
C SER A 627 1.04 1.60 7.73
N VAL A 628 0.10 0.99 8.45
CA VAL A 628 -1.31 1.42 8.49
C VAL A 628 -1.50 2.57 9.47
N THR A 629 -0.97 2.45 10.68
CA THR A 629 -1.12 3.53 11.68
C THR A 629 -0.45 4.83 11.23
N SER A 630 0.74 4.77 10.61
CA SER A 630 1.43 5.97 10.08
C SER A 630 0.67 6.59 8.92
N LEU A 631 0.03 5.78 8.06
CA LEU A 631 -0.84 6.30 7.00
C LEU A 631 -2.02 7.06 7.62
N ILE A 632 -2.75 6.47 8.58
CA ILE A 632 -3.90 7.12 9.23
C ILE A 632 -3.46 8.42 9.93
N GLU A 633 -2.37 8.38 10.69
CA GLU A 633 -1.79 9.57 11.35
C GLU A 633 -1.40 10.66 10.35
N ALA A 634 -0.87 10.28 9.17
CA ALA A 634 -0.51 11.22 8.12
C ALA A 634 -1.71 11.93 7.50
N GLN A 635 -2.93 11.42 7.69
CA GLN A 635 -4.15 12.10 7.26
C GLN A 635 -4.55 13.22 8.21
N ILE A 636 -4.06 13.23 9.46
CA ILE A 636 -4.26 14.26 10.50
C ILE A 636 -5.71 14.37 11.04
N TYR A 637 -6.74 14.00 10.27
CA TYR A 637 -8.15 14.21 10.66
C TYR A 637 -8.78 13.08 11.47
N GLN A 638 -8.25 11.85 11.40
CA GLN A 638 -8.85 10.66 12.02
C GLN A 638 -7.83 9.89 12.87
N SER A 639 -6.96 10.59 13.61
CA SER A 639 -5.90 9.98 14.44
C SER A 639 -6.42 8.80 15.30
N PRO A 640 -5.77 7.62 15.31
CA PRO A 640 -6.31 6.44 15.97
C PRO A 640 -6.54 6.60 17.48
N LEU A 641 -7.58 5.95 17.99
CA LEU A 641 -7.77 5.62 19.41
C LEU A 641 -7.65 4.09 19.56
N PHE A 642 -6.74 3.62 20.42
CA PHE A 642 -6.53 2.19 20.59
C PHE A 642 -7.43 1.61 21.69
N LEU A 643 -8.14 0.54 21.35
CA LEU A 643 -8.93 -0.29 22.26
C LEU A 643 -8.19 -1.59 22.55
N GLU A 644 -8.46 -2.24 23.67
CA GLU A 644 -7.93 -3.57 23.98
C GLU A 644 -8.81 -4.65 23.35
N ALA A 645 -8.32 -5.29 22.30
CA ALA A 645 -9.02 -6.36 21.60
C ALA A 645 -8.35 -7.74 21.78
N GLY A 646 -7.16 -7.82 22.40
CA GLY A 646 -6.41 -9.08 22.56
C GLY A 646 -7.08 -10.13 23.46
N TRP A 647 -8.16 -9.77 24.15
CA TRP A 647 -8.99 -10.70 24.91
C TRP A 647 -9.88 -11.58 24.01
N LEU A 648 -10.04 -11.23 22.73
CA LEU A 648 -10.66 -12.03 21.69
C LEU A 648 -9.59 -12.77 20.87
N VAL A 649 -9.94 -13.95 20.34
CA VAL A 649 -9.00 -14.79 19.58
C VAL A 649 -8.69 -14.20 18.20
N ILE A 650 -9.71 -13.65 17.53
CA ILE A 650 -9.55 -12.89 16.29
C ILE A 650 -9.00 -11.51 16.63
N GLY A 651 -9.64 -10.85 17.60
CA GLY A 651 -9.06 -9.69 18.27
C GLY A 651 -9.32 -8.40 17.53
N HIS A 652 -10.54 -8.23 17.03
CA HIS A 652 -11.00 -7.06 16.29
C HIS A 652 -11.96 -6.23 17.14
N VAL A 653 -12.12 -4.96 16.78
CA VAL A 653 -13.02 -4.04 17.49
C VAL A 653 -14.49 -4.22 17.08
N ASP A 654 -14.75 -4.63 15.84
CA ASP A 654 -16.10 -4.90 15.33
C ASP A 654 -16.81 -6.08 16.05
N GLU A 655 -16.05 -6.95 16.71
CA GLU A 655 -16.56 -8.06 17.54
C GLU A 655 -17.26 -7.60 18.83
N PHE A 656 -17.08 -6.34 19.25
CA PHE A 656 -17.65 -5.87 20.51
C PHE A 656 -18.12 -4.42 20.55
N VAL A 657 -17.82 -3.57 19.54
CA VAL A 657 -18.29 -2.18 19.52
C VAL A 657 -18.74 -1.74 18.12
N GLN A 658 -19.80 -0.93 18.08
CA GLN A 658 -20.35 -0.31 16.88
C GLN A 658 -20.95 1.06 17.20
N PHE A 659 -21.21 1.89 16.19
CA PHE A 659 -21.83 3.21 16.35
C PHE A 659 -23.13 3.32 15.57
N LEU A 660 -24.21 3.71 16.26
CA LEU A 660 -25.57 3.70 15.73
C LEU A 660 -26.15 5.12 15.68
N PRO A 661 -27.01 5.45 14.69
CA PRO A 661 -27.80 6.68 14.75
C PRO A 661 -28.64 6.69 16.03
N TYR A 662 -28.73 7.83 16.70
CA TYR A 662 -29.44 7.95 17.97
C TYR A 662 -29.95 9.35 18.20
N GLN A 663 -31.11 9.49 18.85
CA GLN A 663 -31.70 10.79 19.11
C GLN A 663 -31.14 11.41 20.39
N ASN A 664 -29.96 12.01 20.30
CA ASN A 664 -29.29 12.79 21.35
C ASN A 664 -28.50 13.97 20.74
N ASP A 665 -27.74 14.67 21.58
CA ASP A 665 -26.93 15.82 21.15
C ASP A 665 -25.80 15.44 20.17
N LEU A 666 -25.35 14.19 20.17
CA LEU A 666 -24.35 13.67 19.23
C LEU A 666 -24.96 13.23 17.89
N GLY A 667 -26.26 12.94 17.86
CA GLY A 667 -26.94 12.29 16.72
C GLY A 667 -26.61 10.81 16.56
N TRP A 668 -25.85 10.24 17.50
CA TRP A 668 -25.40 8.86 17.49
C TRP A 668 -25.05 8.37 18.90
N THR A 669 -25.00 7.05 19.07
CA THR A 669 -24.60 6.40 20.32
C THR A 669 -23.63 5.25 20.09
N ILE A 670 -22.97 4.82 21.16
CA ILE A 670 -22.16 3.62 21.21
C ILE A 670 -23.08 2.42 21.46
N ALA A 671 -23.02 1.43 20.57
CA ALA A 671 -23.46 0.07 20.84
C ALA A 671 -22.25 -0.76 21.25
N ILE A 672 -22.35 -1.49 22.35
CA ILE A 672 -21.26 -2.33 22.84
C ILE A 672 -21.82 -3.66 23.34
N ALA A 673 -21.07 -4.75 23.14
CA ALA A 673 -21.42 -6.06 23.66
C ALA A 673 -21.71 -6.02 25.18
N ASP A 674 -22.57 -6.93 25.66
CA ASP A 674 -22.92 -7.07 27.06
C ASP A 674 -23.24 -8.52 27.39
N THR A 675 -22.53 -9.08 28.37
CA THR A 675 -22.73 -10.48 28.80
C THR A 675 -23.79 -10.62 29.88
N GLN A 676 -24.15 -9.52 30.54
CA GLN A 676 -25.09 -9.55 31.67
C GLN A 676 -26.54 -9.71 31.20
N ALA A 677 -26.95 -8.99 30.15
CA ALA A 677 -28.30 -9.07 29.58
C ALA A 677 -28.70 -10.49 29.12
N PRO A 678 -27.90 -11.23 28.34
CA PRO A 678 -28.26 -12.59 27.94
C PRO A 678 -28.23 -13.56 29.14
N LEU A 679 -27.28 -13.42 30.08
CA LEU A 679 -27.27 -14.23 31.31
C LEU A 679 -28.52 -13.99 32.17
N ALA A 680 -28.97 -12.74 32.30
CA ALA A 680 -30.19 -12.40 33.03
C ALA A 680 -31.43 -13.00 32.35
N SER A 681 -31.47 -12.97 31.00
CA SER A 681 -32.55 -13.57 30.22
C SER A 681 -32.61 -15.09 30.38
N LEU A 682 -31.45 -15.75 30.38
CA LEU A 682 -31.35 -17.20 30.66
C LEU A 682 -31.81 -17.54 32.09
N ARG A 683 -31.41 -16.76 33.10
CA ARG A 683 -31.85 -16.95 34.50
C ARG A 683 -33.36 -16.77 34.64
N LYS A 684 -33.92 -15.74 34.01
CA LYS A 684 -35.38 -15.52 33.98
C LYS A 684 -36.11 -16.70 33.35
N ALA A 685 -35.59 -17.26 32.25
CA ALA A 685 -36.15 -18.45 31.62
C ALA A 685 -36.08 -19.68 32.55
N GLN A 686 -34.93 -19.90 33.20
CA GLN A 686 -34.76 -20.96 34.21
C GLN A 686 -35.77 -20.82 35.36
N ASP A 687 -35.88 -19.62 35.96
CA ASP A 687 -36.81 -19.32 37.07
C ASP A 687 -38.28 -19.51 36.68
N SER A 688 -38.58 -19.36 35.38
CA SER A 688 -39.93 -19.55 34.82
C SER A 688 -40.22 -21.01 34.42
N GLY A 689 -39.31 -21.94 34.72
CA GLY A 689 -39.50 -23.38 34.47
C GLY A 689 -38.94 -23.88 33.14
N HIS A 690 -38.21 -23.06 32.39
CA HIS A 690 -37.61 -23.43 31.09
C HIS A 690 -36.14 -23.87 31.19
N GLY A 691 -35.68 -24.28 32.37
CA GLY A 691 -34.30 -24.73 32.58
C GLY A 691 -33.85 -25.89 31.67
N SER A 692 -34.78 -26.78 31.29
CA SER A 692 -34.50 -27.89 30.38
C SER A 692 -34.49 -27.51 28.90
N THR A 693 -34.81 -26.27 28.54
CA THR A 693 -34.77 -25.79 27.16
C THR A 693 -33.34 -25.77 26.64
N LEU A 694 -33.14 -26.10 25.35
CA LEU A 694 -31.83 -26.02 24.71
C LEU A 694 -31.37 -24.56 24.60
N VAL A 695 -30.08 -24.33 24.79
CA VAL A 695 -29.49 -22.97 24.74
C VAL A 695 -29.51 -22.37 23.34
N THR A 696 -29.65 -23.20 22.30
CA THR A 696 -29.71 -22.78 20.91
C THR A 696 -30.87 -23.40 20.18
N SER A 697 -31.46 -22.62 19.27
CA SER A 697 -32.52 -23.04 18.36
C SER A 697 -32.01 -23.46 16.98
N TYR A 698 -30.70 -23.47 16.75
CA TYR A 698 -30.12 -23.78 15.44
C TYR A 698 -30.48 -25.21 14.99
N PRO A 699 -31.09 -25.39 13.80
CA PRO A 699 -31.55 -26.69 13.35
C PRO A 699 -30.39 -27.55 12.84
N ASN A 700 -30.43 -28.86 13.13
CA ASN A 700 -29.49 -29.85 12.59
C ASN A 700 -28.01 -29.47 12.84
N LEU A 701 -27.63 -29.31 14.10
CA LEU A 701 -26.24 -29.05 14.55
C LEU A 701 -25.20 -30.10 14.08
N ARG A 702 -25.62 -31.18 13.41
CA ARG A 702 -24.66 -32.12 12.80
C ARG A 702 -23.82 -31.40 11.75
N GLN A 703 -22.51 -31.61 11.78
CA GLN A 703 -21.64 -31.20 10.69
C GLN A 703 -22.20 -31.73 9.35
N PRO A 704 -22.35 -30.88 8.31
CA PRO A 704 -22.88 -31.33 7.03
C PRO A 704 -22.01 -32.46 6.45
N GLU A 705 -22.62 -33.54 5.98
CA GLU A 705 -21.87 -34.60 5.27
C GLU A 705 -21.14 -33.99 4.07
N GLY A 706 -19.83 -34.23 3.96
CA GLY A 706 -18.97 -33.65 2.91
C GLY A 706 -18.40 -32.26 3.21
N PHE A 707 -18.64 -31.72 4.42
CA PHE A 707 -18.01 -30.49 4.87
C PHE A 707 -16.54 -30.72 5.22
N SER A 708 -15.63 -30.39 4.30
CA SER A 708 -14.22 -30.20 4.61
C SER A 708 -14.02 -28.72 4.90
N PHE A 709 -13.53 -28.38 6.08
CA PHE A 709 -12.83 -27.11 6.25
C PHE A 709 -11.78 -27.04 5.13
N SER A 710 -11.75 -25.99 4.34
CA SER A 710 -10.56 -25.73 3.54
C SER A 710 -9.40 -25.69 4.53
N ASP A 711 -8.26 -26.31 4.19
CA ASP A 711 -7.03 -26.46 5.01
C ASP A 711 -6.46 -25.17 5.68
N SER A 712 -7.16 -24.03 5.60
CA SER A 712 -6.75 -22.70 6.05
C SER A 712 -7.63 -22.03 7.12
N THR A 713 -8.77 -22.58 7.53
CA THR A 713 -9.68 -21.95 8.54
C THR A 713 -9.93 -22.84 9.75
N PHE A 714 -9.63 -22.32 10.94
CA PHE A 714 -9.96 -22.97 12.21
C PHE A 714 -11.48 -23.02 12.39
N SER A 715 -11.99 -24.13 12.92
CA SER A 715 -13.39 -24.22 13.34
C SER A 715 -13.50 -24.05 14.85
N PHE A 716 -14.35 -23.13 15.26
CA PHE A 716 -14.78 -22.90 16.62
C PHE A 716 -16.16 -23.52 16.89
N TYR A 717 -16.60 -24.51 16.11
CA TYR A 717 -17.83 -25.25 16.39
C TYR A 717 -17.78 -25.88 17.79
N ASP A 718 -18.82 -25.68 18.60
CA ASP A 718 -18.94 -26.28 19.93
C ASP A 718 -19.95 -27.44 19.90
N PRO A 719 -19.49 -28.71 19.92
CA PRO A 719 -20.37 -29.87 19.85
C PRO A 719 -21.29 -30.01 21.08
N ARG A 720 -21.00 -29.31 22.19
CA ARG A 720 -21.87 -29.34 23.37
C ARG A 720 -23.24 -28.74 23.07
N LEU A 721 -23.33 -27.81 22.11
CA LEU A 721 -24.57 -27.14 21.72
C LEU A 721 -25.69 -28.11 21.33
N GLU A 722 -25.36 -29.32 20.86
CA GLU A 722 -26.36 -30.33 20.44
C GLU A 722 -27.35 -30.70 21.54
N ASN A 723 -26.90 -30.73 22.80
CA ASN A 723 -27.73 -31.16 23.95
C ASN A 723 -27.62 -30.22 25.16
N LEU A 724 -27.01 -29.04 25.00
CA LEU A 724 -26.80 -28.12 26.11
C LEU A 724 -28.09 -27.40 26.49
N THR A 725 -28.53 -27.59 27.73
CA THR A 725 -29.72 -26.92 28.29
C THR A 725 -29.35 -25.65 29.05
N ILE A 726 -30.32 -24.77 29.27
CA ILE A 726 -30.17 -23.57 30.10
C ILE A 726 -29.65 -23.93 31.50
N ASP A 727 -30.23 -24.95 32.15
CA ASP A 727 -29.80 -25.42 33.47
C ASP A 727 -28.33 -25.83 33.48
N THR A 728 -27.92 -26.61 32.49
CA THR A 728 -26.54 -27.11 32.40
C THR A 728 -25.57 -25.95 32.18
N LEU A 729 -25.89 -25.03 31.27
CA LEU A 729 -25.05 -23.85 30.98
C LEU A 729 -24.93 -22.92 32.20
N LEU A 730 -26.04 -22.65 32.91
CA LEU A 730 -26.04 -21.77 34.08
C LEU A 730 -25.39 -22.40 35.31
N SER A 731 -25.19 -23.73 35.31
CA SER A 731 -24.43 -24.46 36.33
C SER A 731 -22.93 -24.59 36.04
N ASP A 732 -22.48 -24.19 34.84
CA ASP A 732 -21.08 -24.23 34.42
C ASP A 732 -20.33 -23.01 34.98
N ASP A 733 -19.60 -23.20 36.08
CA ASP A 733 -18.82 -22.16 36.74
C ASP A 733 -17.76 -21.56 35.79
N ASP A 734 -17.12 -22.37 34.93
CA ASP A 734 -16.10 -21.90 33.99
C ASP A 734 -16.71 -21.00 32.91
N PHE A 735 -17.91 -21.33 32.43
CA PHE A 735 -18.67 -20.48 31.52
C PHE A 735 -19.05 -19.14 32.18
N LEU A 736 -19.51 -19.16 33.43
CA LEU A 736 -19.85 -17.93 34.16
C LEU A 736 -18.63 -17.06 34.45
N GLN A 737 -17.47 -17.65 34.75
CA GLN A 737 -16.20 -16.91 34.88
C GLN A 737 -15.74 -16.34 33.54
N THR A 738 -15.97 -17.07 32.44
CA THR A 738 -15.70 -16.58 31.08
C THR A 738 -16.51 -15.31 30.77
N GLN A 739 -17.80 -15.26 31.13
CA GLN A 739 -18.62 -14.07 30.92
C GLN A 739 -18.11 -12.87 31.74
N LYS A 740 -17.72 -13.10 33.00
CA LYS A 740 -17.12 -12.05 33.85
C LYS A 740 -15.81 -11.52 33.26
N TYR A 741 -14.98 -12.41 32.71
CA TYR A 741 -13.73 -12.02 32.05
C TYR A 741 -14.00 -11.17 30.80
N ALA A 742 -14.93 -11.59 29.93
CA ALA A 742 -15.35 -10.79 28.78
C ALA A 742 -15.88 -9.41 29.20
N GLN A 743 -16.80 -9.39 30.16
CA GLN A 743 -17.42 -8.14 30.64
C GLN A 743 -16.38 -7.15 31.17
N LYS A 744 -15.34 -7.63 31.86
CA LYS A 744 -14.23 -6.78 32.33
C LYS A 744 -13.57 -6.01 31.18
N TYR A 745 -13.31 -6.66 30.04
CA TYR A 745 -12.67 -6.00 28.89
C TYR A 745 -13.64 -5.13 28.10
N ILE A 746 -14.89 -5.56 27.97
CA ILE A 746 -15.97 -4.74 27.41
C ILE A 746 -16.10 -3.42 28.20
N ASP A 747 -16.20 -3.49 29.52
CA ASP A 747 -16.33 -2.30 30.36
C ASP A 747 -15.05 -1.45 30.38
N HIS A 748 -13.87 -2.07 30.31
CA HIS A 748 -12.62 -1.35 30.15
C HIS A 748 -12.60 -0.50 28.87
N ASN A 749 -12.97 -1.11 27.73
CA ASN A 749 -13.02 -0.41 26.45
C ASN A 749 -14.12 0.66 26.41
N LEU A 750 -15.28 0.39 27.01
CA LEU A 750 -16.31 1.43 27.16
C LEU A 750 -15.77 2.60 27.98
N GLY A 751 -15.00 2.34 29.04
CA GLY A 751 -14.32 3.36 29.82
C GLY A 751 -13.43 4.25 28.94
N LEU A 752 -12.58 3.66 28.11
CA LEU A 752 -11.72 4.39 27.17
C LEU A 752 -12.52 5.26 26.19
N LEU A 753 -13.61 4.72 25.64
CA LEU A 753 -14.49 5.46 24.72
C LEU A 753 -15.19 6.62 25.43
N LEU A 754 -15.69 6.41 26.64
CA LEU A 754 -16.38 7.44 27.41
C LEU A 754 -15.42 8.46 28.04
N GLU A 755 -14.14 8.16 28.20
CA GLU A 755 -13.12 9.16 28.53
C GLU A 755 -12.91 10.17 27.38
N GLU A 756 -13.11 9.71 26.15
CA GLU A 756 -12.93 10.50 24.93
C GLU A 756 -14.22 11.21 24.49
N VAL A 757 -15.32 10.47 24.35
CA VAL A 757 -16.59 10.92 23.79
C VAL A 757 -17.48 11.50 24.90
N PRO A 758 -18.08 12.70 24.73
CA PRO A 758 -18.98 13.30 25.72
C PRO A 758 -20.38 12.67 25.71
N LEU A 759 -20.46 11.33 25.72
CA LEU A 759 -21.71 10.57 25.75
C LEU A 759 -22.06 10.19 27.21
N PRO A 760 -23.30 10.41 27.66
CA PRO A 760 -23.78 9.91 28.95
C PRO A 760 -23.85 8.38 28.98
N HIS A 761 -23.50 7.76 30.12
CA HIS A 761 -23.54 6.30 30.27
C HIS A 761 -24.92 5.68 29.99
N ASN A 762 -26.01 6.39 30.29
CA ASN A 762 -27.38 5.93 30.10
C ASN A 762 -27.86 6.00 28.65
N GLU A 763 -27.06 6.57 27.74
CA GLU A 763 -27.36 6.60 26.31
C GLU A 763 -26.63 5.50 25.53
N VAL A 764 -25.68 4.79 26.17
CA VAL A 764 -24.98 3.64 25.58
C VAL A 764 -25.93 2.45 25.46
N LEU A 765 -25.94 1.80 24.30
CA LEU A 765 -26.75 0.61 24.05
C LEU A 765 -25.93 -0.67 24.31
N ARG A 766 -26.46 -1.54 25.16
CA ARG A 766 -25.81 -2.80 25.59
C ARG A 766 -26.39 -3.96 24.78
N ILE A 767 -25.60 -4.48 23.84
CA ILE A 767 -26.03 -5.52 22.90
C ILE A 767 -25.76 -6.91 23.50
N PRO A 768 -26.76 -7.79 23.63
CA PRO A 768 -26.57 -9.12 24.21
C PRO A 768 -25.52 -9.94 23.44
N ALA A 769 -24.49 -10.42 24.13
CA ALA A 769 -23.49 -11.34 23.59
C ALA A 769 -22.97 -12.29 24.69
N LEU A 770 -22.77 -13.56 24.35
CA LEU A 770 -22.13 -14.55 25.22
C LEU A 770 -20.83 -15.00 24.58
N TYR A 771 -19.85 -15.36 25.40
CA TYR A 771 -18.52 -15.75 24.92
C TYR A 771 -18.11 -17.13 25.43
N LYS A 772 -17.22 -17.81 24.72
CA LYS A 772 -16.57 -19.05 25.17
C LYS A 772 -15.06 -18.91 25.11
N ASN A 773 -14.39 -19.62 26.00
CA ASN A 773 -12.94 -19.63 26.07
C ASN A 773 -12.37 -20.59 25.03
N VAL A 774 -11.51 -20.07 24.16
CA VAL A 774 -10.80 -20.83 23.11
C VAL A 774 -9.29 -20.63 23.21
N THR A 775 -8.81 -20.32 24.41
CA THR A 775 -7.39 -20.14 24.69
C THR A 775 -6.62 -21.38 24.29
N TYR A 776 -5.78 -21.25 23.27
CA TYR A 776 -5.01 -22.34 22.71
C TYR A 776 -3.55 -21.92 22.53
N PRO A 777 -2.57 -22.81 22.78
CA PRO A 777 -1.17 -22.51 22.51
C PRO A 777 -0.88 -22.59 21.00
N TRP A 778 -1.40 -21.63 20.23
CA TRP A 778 -1.30 -21.58 18.77
C TRP A 778 0.14 -21.88 18.30
N PRO A 779 0.33 -22.85 17.39
CA PRO A 779 1.65 -23.26 16.96
C PRO A 779 2.31 -22.14 16.16
N SER A 780 3.62 -21.97 16.34
CA SER A 780 4.43 -21.17 15.43
C SER A 780 4.75 -22.01 14.21
N TYR A 781 4.55 -21.47 13.01
CA TYR A 781 4.91 -22.15 11.77
C TYR A 781 6.45 -22.10 11.56
N LEU A 782 7.01 -23.15 10.94
CA LEU A 782 8.44 -23.24 10.63
C LEU A 782 8.85 -22.43 9.37
N ASP A 783 7.89 -21.73 8.76
CA ASP A 783 8.08 -20.93 7.54
C ASP A 783 8.66 -19.52 7.82
N GLY A 784 8.83 -19.16 9.09
CA GLY A 784 9.34 -17.86 9.51
C GLY A 784 8.31 -16.72 9.44
N LEU A 785 7.05 -17.04 9.13
CA LEU A 785 5.95 -16.08 9.24
C LEU A 785 5.46 -16.01 10.69
N PRO A 786 5.01 -14.83 11.15
CA PRO A 786 4.30 -14.76 12.42
C PRO A 786 3.01 -15.57 12.36
N PRO A 787 2.59 -16.19 13.48
CA PRO A 787 1.36 -16.96 13.50
C PRO A 787 0.16 -16.05 13.27
N ARG A 788 -0.83 -16.53 12.50
CA ARG A 788 -2.10 -15.82 12.26
C ARG A 788 -2.80 -15.45 13.57
N LEU A 789 -2.91 -16.42 14.48
CA LEU A 789 -3.46 -16.27 15.82
C LEU A 789 -2.32 -16.29 16.85
N HIS A 790 -2.23 -15.26 17.69
CA HIS A 790 -1.15 -15.13 18.65
C HIS A 790 -1.43 -15.91 19.93
N ARG A 791 -0.37 -16.46 20.53
CA ARG A 791 -0.44 -16.98 21.90
C ARG A 791 -0.75 -15.86 22.86
N VAL A 792 -1.72 -16.09 23.74
CA VAL A 792 -2.05 -15.15 24.80
C VAL A 792 -0.94 -15.15 25.87
N THR A 793 -0.69 -13.99 26.49
CA THR A 793 0.24 -13.87 27.62
C THR A 793 -0.22 -14.69 28.82
N PRO A 794 0.68 -15.24 29.65
CA PRO A 794 0.31 -15.99 30.86
C PRO A 794 -0.68 -15.22 31.74
N GLY A 795 -1.75 -15.89 32.17
CA GLY A 795 -2.80 -15.28 33.01
C GLY A 795 -3.90 -14.55 32.24
N GLN A 796 -3.81 -14.49 30.91
CA GLN A 796 -4.88 -13.99 30.04
C GLN A 796 -5.59 -15.15 29.33
N SER A 797 -6.74 -14.86 28.74
CA SER A 797 -7.54 -15.76 27.92
C SER A 797 -7.92 -15.10 26.60
N GLN A 798 -8.13 -15.94 25.58
CA GLN A 798 -8.70 -15.56 24.29
C GLN A 798 -10.11 -16.16 24.16
N LEU A 799 -11.06 -15.28 23.87
CA LEU A 799 -12.47 -15.60 23.78
C LEU A 799 -12.97 -15.49 22.34
N ILE A 800 -14.13 -16.09 22.10
CA ILE A 800 -14.90 -15.95 20.87
C ILE A 800 -16.39 -15.97 21.21
N ALA A 801 -17.24 -15.46 20.34
CA ALA A 801 -18.69 -15.53 20.51
C ALA A 801 -19.14 -17.00 20.74
N PHE A 802 -20.02 -17.21 21.73
CA PHE A 802 -20.57 -18.52 22.07
C PHE A 802 -21.71 -18.94 21.13
N LEU A 803 -22.54 -17.97 20.77
CA LEU A 803 -23.58 -18.00 19.74
C LEU A 803 -23.41 -16.74 18.86
N PRO A 804 -23.98 -16.69 17.64
CA PRO A 804 -23.79 -15.57 16.73
C PRO A 804 -24.06 -14.21 17.39
N ALA A 805 -23.05 -13.34 17.36
CA ALA A 805 -23.10 -12.08 18.09
C ALA A 805 -23.66 -10.95 17.22
N ALA A 806 -24.87 -10.50 17.53
CA ALA A 806 -25.57 -9.45 16.78
C ALA A 806 -24.86 -8.08 16.79
N ILE A 807 -23.83 -7.85 17.62
CA ILE A 807 -23.01 -6.62 17.60
C ILE A 807 -22.16 -6.51 16.32
N ASN A 808 -21.79 -7.64 15.70
CA ASN A 808 -20.95 -7.72 14.52
C ASN A 808 -21.84 -7.82 13.25
N GLY A 809 -22.68 -6.79 13.04
CA GLY A 809 -23.59 -6.66 11.90
C GLY A 809 -23.38 -5.36 11.11
N VAL A 810 -24.26 -5.06 10.16
CA VAL A 810 -24.09 -3.92 9.24
C VAL A 810 -25.16 -2.84 9.47
N VAL A 811 -24.71 -1.63 9.76
CA VAL A 811 -25.56 -0.43 9.85
C VAL A 811 -25.85 0.14 8.46
N ILE A 812 -27.14 0.21 8.11
CA ILE A 812 -27.64 0.71 6.83
C ILE A 812 -28.77 1.72 7.09
N GLY A 813 -28.40 2.99 7.29
CA GLY A 813 -29.40 4.03 7.59
C GLY A 813 -30.19 3.70 8.86
N SER A 814 -31.51 3.53 8.74
CA SER A 814 -32.41 3.10 9.83
C SER A 814 -32.59 1.59 9.92
N ASP A 815 -31.87 0.81 9.12
CA ASP A 815 -31.92 -0.65 9.13
C ASP A 815 -30.60 -1.23 9.66
N TYR A 816 -30.70 -2.39 10.30
CA TYR A 816 -29.58 -3.13 10.86
C TYR A 816 -29.59 -4.57 10.37
N VAL A 817 -28.53 -5.00 9.68
CA VAL A 817 -28.40 -6.38 9.21
C VAL A 817 -27.55 -7.15 10.21
N ALA A 818 -28.18 -7.99 11.02
CA ALA A 818 -27.56 -8.66 12.16
C ALA A 818 -27.36 -10.15 11.89
N ALA A 819 -26.35 -10.73 12.54
CA ALA A 819 -26.25 -12.18 12.71
C ALA A 819 -27.47 -12.70 13.49
N LYS A 820 -28.07 -13.80 13.03
CA LYS A 820 -29.19 -14.44 13.72
C LYS A 820 -28.66 -15.13 14.99
N PRO A 821 -29.06 -14.72 16.21
CA PRO A 821 -28.45 -15.22 17.45
C PRO A 821 -28.71 -16.71 17.73
N TRP A 822 -29.80 -17.26 17.19
CA TRP A 822 -30.22 -18.66 17.41
C TRP A 822 -30.25 -19.03 18.90
N GLY A 823 -30.88 -18.19 19.72
CA GLY A 823 -31.02 -18.38 21.16
C GLY A 823 -32.09 -19.40 21.56
N PRO A 824 -32.34 -19.58 22.86
CA PRO A 824 -33.34 -20.51 23.38
C PRO A 824 -34.76 -20.11 22.95
N ILE A 825 -35.58 -21.10 22.59
CA ILE A 825 -37.02 -20.89 22.35
C ILE A 825 -37.78 -21.03 23.66
N VAL A 826 -38.36 -19.93 24.14
CA VAL A 826 -39.23 -19.87 25.32
C VAL A 826 -40.56 -19.28 24.88
N ASP A 827 -41.68 -19.96 25.21
CA ASP A 827 -43.03 -19.56 24.79
C ASP A 827 -43.14 -19.25 23.29
N ASP A 828 -42.58 -20.15 22.47
CA ASP A 828 -42.51 -20.07 20.99
C ASP A 828 -41.72 -18.87 20.43
N GLN A 829 -40.87 -18.23 21.24
CA GLN A 829 -40.04 -17.09 20.82
C GLN A 829 -38.56 -17.29 21.15
N ASP A 830 -37.68 -16.86 20.23
CA ASP A 830 -36.24 -16.77 20.48
C ASP A 830 -35.96 -15.52 21.34
N ILE A 831 -35.63 -15.76 22.60
CA ILE A 831 -35.46 -14.68 23.60
C ILE A 831 -34.25 -13.79 23.33
N PHE A 832 -33.27 -14.26 22.55
CA PHE A 832 -32.11 -13.44 22.18
C PHE A 832 -32.41 -12.59 20.96
N GLU A 833 -33.16 -13.11 19.98
CA GLU A 833 -33.67 -12.26 18.89
C GLU A 833 -34.55 -11.13 19.39
N GLU A 834 -35.46 -11.41 20.34
CA GLU A 834 -36.31 -10.39 20.96
C GLU A 834 -35.45 -9.32 21.65
N ALA A 835 -34.51 -9.71 22.49
CA ALA A 835 -33.61 -8.79 23.17
C ALA A 835 -32.78 -7.94 22.19
N VAL A 836 -32.31 -8.52 21.08
CA VAL A 836 -31.61 -7.78 20.03
C VAL A 836 -32.54 -6.77 19.35
N ARG A 837 -33.76 -7.18 18.95
CA ARG A 837 -34.75 -6.25 18.36
C ARG A 837 -35.08 -5.10 19.30
N ASP A 838 -35.24 -5.38 20.59
CA ASP A 838 -35.54 -4.37 21.59
C ASP A 838 -34.43 -3.33 21.72
N VAL A 839 -33.17 -3.76 21.80
CA VAL A 839 -32.04 -2.83 21.99
C VAL A 839 -31.79 -1.99 20.74
N TYR A 840 -31.75 -2.57 19.54
CA TYR A 840 -31.62 -1.78 18.30
C TYR A 840 -32.87 -0.92 18.03
N GLY A 841 -34.05 -1.37 18.48
CA GLY A 841 -35.29 -0.59 18.44
C GLY A 841 -35.23 0.69 19.27
N GLN A 842 -34.42 0.74 20.35
CA GLN A 842 -34.18 1.97 21.11
C GLN A 842 -33.45 3.04 20.28
N ALA A 843 -32.65 2.63 19.29
CA ALA A 843 -32.05 3.53 18.29
C ALA A 843 -32.99 3.83 17.10
N GLY A 844 -34.23 3.35 17.14
CA GLY A 844 -35.17 3.46 16.02
C GLY A 844 -34.81 2.58 14.82
N MET A 845 -33.97 1.55 15.01
CA MET A 845 -33.48 0.71 13.92
C MET A 845 -34.36 -0.53 13.72
N LYS A 846 -34.56 -0.90 12.45
CA LYS A 846 -35.23 -2.16 12.06
C LYS A 846 -34.19 -3.26 11.84
N VAL A 847 -34.29 -4.34 12.60
CA VAL A 847 -33.33 -5.46 12.52
C VAL A 847 -33.77 -6.49 11.46
N HIS A 848 -32.83 -6.89 10.62
CA HIS A 848 -32.93 -7.97 9.64
C HIS A 848 -31.90 -9.04 9.97
N PHE A 849 -32.35 -10.25 10.29
CA PHE A 849 -31.46 -11.33 10.68
C PHE A 849 -30.99 -12.15 9.48
N VAL A 850 -29.69 -12.40 9.42
CA VAL A 850 -29.04 -13.29 8.44
C VAL A 850 -28.49 -14.50 9.17
N ASP A 851 -28.77 -15.69 8.65
CA ASP A 851 -28.19 -16.93 9.16
C ASP A 851 -26.76 -17.10 8.65
N ASP A 852 -25.80 -16.85 9.52
CA ASP A 852 -24.36 -16.98 9.29
C ASP A 852 -23.70 -18.06 10.15
N PHE A 853 -24.49 -18.84 10.89
CA PHE A 853 -23.97 -19.76 11.92
C PHE A 853 -22.89 -20.70 11.35
N MET A 854 -23.19 -21.36 10.22
CA MET A 854 -22.28 -22.32 9.59
C MET A 854 -21.31 -21.71 8.58
N SER A 855 -21.53 -20.45 8.16
CA SER A 855 -20.67 -19.79 7.18
C SER A 855 -19.57 -18.97 7.84
N HIS A 856 -19.89 -18.19 8.87
CA HIS A 856 -18.97 -17.26 9.52
C HIS A 856 -18.82 -17.54 11.02
N HIS A 857 -19.92 -17.75 11.77
CA HIS A 857 -19.85 -17.86 13.24
C HIS A 857 -18.91 -18.98 13.70
N VAL A 858 -19.09 -20.19 13.15
CA VAL A 858 -18.20 -21.34 13.46
C VAL A 858 -16.76 -21.14 12.98
N ASN A 859 -16.48 -20.14 12.15
CA ASN A 859 -15.14 -19.77 11.69
C ASN A 859 -14.60 -18.50 12.39
N GLY A 860 -15.36 -17.95 13.33
CA GLY A 860 -14.93 -16.90 14.24
C GLY A 860 -15.27 -15.46 13.88
N GLY A 861 -16.23 -15.24 12.98
CA GLY A 861 -16.76 -13.90 12.70
C GLY A 861 -18.24 -13.96 12.39
N GLU A 862 -18.87 -12.82 12.12
CA GLU A 862 -20.31 -12.76 11.87
C GLU A 862 -20.60 -12.00 10.56
N VAL A 863 -21.84 -11.55 10.35
CA VAL A 863 -22.29 -10.80 9.16
C VAL A 863 -21.35 -9.64 8.81
N HIS A 864 -20.89 -8.85 9.78
CA HIS A 864 -19.98 -7.72 9.49
C HIS A 864 -18.65 -8.23 8.94
N CYS A 865 -18.00 -9.21 9.57
CA CYS A 865 -16.77 -9.82 9.05
C CYS A 865 -16.94 -10.39 7.62
N GLY A 866 -18.10 -10.98 7.35
CA GLY A 866 -18.46 -11.57 6.04
C GLY A 866 -18.86 -10.55 4.96
N THR A 867 -18.95 -9.27 5.31
CA THR A 867 -19.36 -8.19 4.40
C THR A 867 -18.42 -7.01 4.45
N ASN A 868 -18.60 -6.04 3.56
CA ASN A 868 -17.97 -4.71 3.66
C ASN A 868 -18.92 -3.71 2.98
N THR A 869 -18.77 -2.41 3.22
CA THR A 869 -19.64 -1.38 2.65
C THR A 869 -18.87 -0.29 1.93
N LEU A 870 -19.31 0.06 0.72
CA LEU A 870 -18.88 1.28 0.07
C LEU A 870 -19.93 2.36 0.31
N ARG A 871 -19.50 3.47 0.90
CA ARG A 871 -20.38 4.57 1.31
C ARG A 871 -20.20 5.79 0.40
N ASP A 872 -21.10 6.75 0.56
CA ASP A 872 -21.11 8.00 -0.21
C ASP A 872 -19.84 8.81 0.03
N THR A 873 -19.18 9.21 -1.06
CA THR A 873 -17.91 9.95 -1.04
C THR A 873 -18.09 11.45 -1.21
N ARG A 874 -19.33 11.96 -1.33
CA ARG A 874 -19.65 13.39 -1.50
C ARG A 874 -19.57 14.17 -0.18
N VAL A 875 -18.46 14.02 0.54
CA VAL A 875 -18.20 14.69 1.82
C VAL A 875 -17.24 15.85 1.59
N LYS A 876 -17.59 17.03 2.14
CA LYS A 876 -16.74 18.21 2.14
C LYS A 876 -15.89 18.20 3.40
N TRP A 877 -14.66 17.68 3.30
CA TRP A 877 -13.82 17.57 4.50
C TRP A 877 -13.25 18.91 4.99
N TRP A 878 -13.21 19.88 4.09
CA TRP A 878 -12.63 21.20 4.27
C TRP A 878 -13.61 22.24 4.81
N SER A 879 -14.80 21.82 5.26
CA SER A 879 -15.87 22.70 5.73
C SER A 879 -16.31 22.36 7.14
#